data_AF-A0A928GE44-F1
#
_entry.id   AF-A0A928GE44-F1
#
_cell.length_a   1.000
_cell.length_b   1.000
_cell.length_c   1.000
_cell.angle_alpha   90.00
_cell.angle_beta   90.00
_cell.angle_gamma   90.00
#
_symmetry.space_group_name_H-M   'P 1'
#
loop_
_entity.id
_entity.type
_entity.pdbx_description
1 polymer ?
#
loop_
_entity_poly.entity_id
_entity_poly.type
_entity_poly.pdbx_seq_one_letter_code
_entity_poly.pdbx_strand_id
1 'polypeptide(L)'
;MRKSYFFTVLLALSMNGLLNDVRADETDVTTFILNPSFEFGSDGWTITNLNRANNGNFSLVAGKFFLEKWTSSGTVGSASVQQTLSNLPAGHYVLTAAAQNIQQSSSDDQTGASVFAGSTNTTVKAAANYSVSFSTPGTDVKIGFKAVNASGNWICVDNFRLTYVSPDLTLLQTAVTNAEATIATSEKASYAGLQPTIRFNLENAIAAAKEATETTPAETLQGYAFELAERHGIAKDNLDALKSLKTLVTKSKSLLTRDMAAVYRASLQDAYDDAVELLKLESDENVYLIMNRLQLQYDEADASNKAWKALNSSITTANTQLNKESATKGKAELQEAITLAVSIRDNENATPDEMSAAKEGLDNAVLYNRIQNATGTPLTVKTLSAIQGATEIFGRASFSGTTAKEKGFCWSEEPYPTIFDNRSTTVYDNNGDIYAMQELDPATVYYVRAYAISSGYQLSYGDVLKVPTRPLGNVRFSYGNEGDEATNKRIYAACEDAVWMWNNIGGIQDFFLSAHYKYGAGAGSGTAECSYGGYMSVSQNEGCQRTGTILHEGAHGLGMVPYTDWTNSIYRSNGDRGDWLGPRVDRVIQFLDNNPSAKLHGDNQHMWPYGINGAGEDSGSPILYRANALLVEALSEDGITHSGQAFLTPGYSFAQDDETKYYIKNEATTRGLATSYLRQKNATNIRFEEMKADEAFANDSCAWYIKFNPATCYYTFVNVATGKYLSMSSGSATAATSASNASFQLLGSRNKTTYEDFTFAGTSFWAVTANGHNALNATATGASSASFNHADASTTQRWLFLTADEVSRFAQAQGETVGISKPKAVAHADIQVRGGKGVIGITAAGEGQDVQIFAADGRLIRHLYVQRDANAQVAVSRGIYIVNGKKVLVR
;
A
#
# COMPACT_ATOMS: atom_id res chain seq x y z
N MET A 1 17.44 -5.48 -3.42
CA MET A 1 17.63 -6.95 -3.48
C MET A 1 16.62 -7.67 -4.39
N ARG A 2 16.38 -7.18 -5.62
CA ARG A 2 15.67 -7.92 -6.68
C ARG A 2 16.26 -7.46 -8.01
N LYS A 3 17.14 -8.29 -8.63
CA LYS A 3 17.60 -8.19 -10.03
C LYS A 3 18.72 -9.22 -10.32
N SER A 4 18.49 -10.50 -10.01
CA SER A 4 19.48 -11.56 -10.31
C SER A 4 18.87 -12.83 -10.94
N TYR A 5 17.67 -12.73 -11.51
CA TYR A 5 16.97 -13.87 -12.14
C TYR A 5 16.91 -13.83 -13.66
N PHE A 6 17.61 -12.90 -14.32
CA PHE A 6 17.51 -12.74 -15.78
C PHE A 6 18.39 -13.69 -16.60
N PHE A 7 19.31 -14.44 -15.98
CA PHE A 7 20.42 -15.05 -16.72
C PHE A 7 20.34 -16.57 -16.96
N THR A 8 19.39 -17.29 -16.37
CA THR A 8 19.19 -18.73 -16.67
C THR A 8 18.16 -18.95 -17.79
N VAL A 9 17.36 -17.93 -18.10
CA VAL A 9 16.25 -18.02 -19.08
C VAL A 9 16.72 -17.66 -20.51
N LEU A 10 17.72 -16.78 -20.67
CA LEU A 10 18.19 -16.38 -22.01
C LEU A 10 18.98 -17.47 -22.75
N LEU A 11 19.73 -18.31 -22.03
CA LEU A 11 20.51 -19.40 -22.65
C LEU A 11 19.61 -20.51 -23.23
N ALA A 12 18.42 -20.72 -22.66
CA ALA A 12 17.48 -21.75 -23.10
C ALA A 12 16.52 -21.27 -24.22
N LEU A 13 16.21 -19.97 -24.25
CA LEU A 13 15.37 -19.37 -25.30
C LEU A 13 16.14 -19.12 -26.62
N SER A 14 17.46 -18.92 -26.56
CA SER A 14 18.27 -18.73 -27.77
C SER A 14 18.41 -20.02 -28.59
N MET A 15 18.57 -21.19 -27.95
CA MET A 15 18.74 -22.47 -28.67
C MET A 15 17.51 -22.89 -29.49
N ASN A 16 16.29 -22.60 -29.02
CA ASN A 16 15.05 -22.92 -29.75
C ASN A 16 14.82 -22.01 -30.97
N GLY A 17 15.33 -20.76 -30.94
CA GLY A 17 15.31 -19.87 -32.10
C GLY A 17 16.38 -20.21 -33.14
N LEU A 18 17.57 -20.64 -32.67
CA LEU A 18 18.76 -20.93 -33.48
C LEU A 18 18.66 -22.23 -34.33
N LEU A 19 17.80 -23.18 -33.94
CA LEU A 19 17.58 -24.44 -34.68
C LEU A 19 16.51 -24.35 -35.78
N ASN A 20 15.67 -23.30 -35.79
CA ASN A 20 14.66 -23.12 -36.84
C ASN A 20 15.26 -22.68 -38.18
N ASP A 21 16.49 -22.16 -38.18
CA ASP A 21 17.19 -21.68 -39.38
C ASP A 21 17.97 -22.79 -40.12
N VAL A 22 17.93 -24.08 -39.70
CA VAL A 22 18.75 -25.17 -40.32
C VAL A 22 18.00 -26.49 -40.60
N ARG A 23 16.66 -26.50 -40.61
CA ARG A 23 15.83 -27.72 -40.77
C ARG A 23 15.29 -27.88 -42.20
N ALA A 24 15.50 -29.04 -42.83
CA ALA A 24 14.85 -29.38 -44.12
C ALA A 24 13.81 -30.51 -44.04
N ASP A 25 14.08 -31.64 -43.38
CA ASP A 25 13.13 -32.77 -43.35
C ASP A 25 13.17 -33.60 -42.05
N GLU A 26 11.99 -33.98 -41.55
CA GLU A 26 11.79 -34.86 -40.39
C GLU A 26 11.35 -36.26 -40.86
N THR A 27 12.15 -37.30 -40.59
CA THR A 27 11.82 -38.70 -40.92
C THR A 27 11.47 -39.48 -39.66
N ASP A 28 10.29 -40.10 -39.60
CA ASP A 28 9.93 -41.00 -38.50
C ASP A 28 10.78 -42.28 -38.58
N VAL A 29 11.60 -42.49 -37.57
CA VAL A 29 12.48 -43.66 -37.40
C VAL A 29 12.19 -44.37 -36.08
N THR A 30 10.94 -44.28 -35.59
CA THR A 30 10.48 -44.93 -34.35
C THR A 30 10.71 -46.44 -34.35
N THR A 31 10.90 -47.06 -35.52
CA THR A 31 11.27 -48.47 -35.68
C THR A 31 12.58 -48.87 -34.98
N PHE A 32 13.45 -47.92 -34.63
CA PHE A 32 14.62 -48.20 -33.78
C PHE A 32 14.26 -48.47 -32.32
N ILE A 33 13.09 -48.02 -31.86
CA ILE A 33 12.59 -48.26 -30.52
C ILE A 33 11.76 -49.55 -30.52
N LEU A 34 12.20 -50.55 -29.77
CA LEU A 34 11.42 -51.76 -29.54
C LEU A 34 10.28 -51.47 -28.57
N ASN A 35 9.08 -51.94 -28.91
CA ASN A 35 7.89 -51.85 -28.04
C ASN A 35 7.66 -50.42 -27.47
N PRO A 36 7.56 -49.38 -28.32
CA PRO A 36 7.55 -47.98 -27.90
C PRO A 36 6.35 -47.56 -27.04
N SER A 37 5.27 -48.34 -27.08
CA SER A 37 4.04 -48.11 -26.31
C SER A 37 3.64 -49.27 -25.41
N PHE A 38 4.59 -50.15 -25.04
CA PHE A 38 4.38 -51.21 -24.03
C PHE A 38 3.25 -52.22 -24.30
N GLU A 39 2.82 -52.36 -25.56
CA GLU A 39 1.78 -53.31 -25.98
C GLU A 39 2.25 -54.77 -25.88
N PHE A 40 3.57 -55.00 -25.96
CA PHE A 40 4.21 -56.32 -25.89
C PHE A 40 4.97 -56.51 -24.57
N GLY A 41 4.32 -56.23 -23.44
CA GLY A 41 4.92 -56.37 -22.12
C GLY A 41 6.08 -55.40 -21.89
N SER A 42 7.18 -55.87 -21.28
CA SER A 42 8.39 -55.08 -21.02
C SER A 42 9.52 -55.35 -22.03
N ASP A 43 9.23 -56.01 -23.15
CA ASP A 43 10.24 -56.42 -24.13
C ASP A 43 11.04 -55.20 -24.61
N GLY A 44 12.37 -55.29 -24.53
CA GLY A 44 13.30 -54.23 -24.91
C GLY A 44 13.54 -53.13 -23.86
N TRP A 45 12.83 -53.11 -22.73
CA TRP A 45 12.92 -52.04 -21.73
C TRP A 45 13.43 -52.52 -20.37
N THR A 46 14.37 -51.77 -19.78
CA THR A 46 14.73 -51.91 -18.37
C THR A 46 13.86 -50.99 -17.53
N ILE A 47 12.99 -51.56 -16.70
CA ILE A 47 12.02 -50.82 -15.87
C ILE A 47 12.40 -50.94 -14.40
N THR A 48 12.44 -49.81 -13.69
CA THR A 48 12.70 -49.73 -12.24
C THR A 48 11.59 -48.92 -11.57
N ASN A 49 10.87 -49.53 -10.62
CA ASN A 49 9.82 -48.89 -9.81
C ASN A 49 8.65 -48.27 -10.62
N LEU A 50 8.39 -48.71 -11.84
CA LEU A 50 7.15 -48.41 -12.58
C LEU A 50 6.36 -49.71 -12.80
N ASN A 51 5.05 -49.60 -12.82
CA ASN A 51 4.13 -50.69 -13.10
C ASN A 51 3.46 -50.48 -14.45
N ARG A 52 3.24 -51.57 -15.20
CA ARG A 52 2.47 -51.53 -16.43
C ARG A 52 0.98 -51.55 -16.13
N ALA A 53 0.25 -50.58 -16.64
CA ALA A 53 -1.16 -50.35 -16.37
C ALA A 53 -1.98 -50.24 -17.66
N ASN A 54 -3.29 -50.52 -17.55
CA ASN A 54 -4.28 -50.42 -18.63
C ASN A 54 -5.63 -49.90 -18.12
N ASN A 55 -5.61 -49.13 -17.03
CA ASN A 55 -6.80 -48.68 -16.30
C ASN A 55 -7.54 -47.51 -16.98
N GLY A 56 -7.04 -47.01 -18.12
CA GLY A 56 -7.64 -45.90 -18.87
C GLY A 56 -7.43 -44.52 -18.24
N ASN A 57 -6.63 -44.41 -17.17
CA ASN A 57 -6.49 -43.17 -16.40
C ASN A 57 -5.40 -42.23 -16.94
N PHE A 58 -4.62 -42.66 -17.93
CA PHE A 58 -3.67 -41.80 -18.66
C PHE A 58 -4.19 -41.53 -20.08
N SER A 59 -4.56 -40.29 -20.37
CA SER A 59 -5.28 -39.91 -21.59
C SER A 59 -4.44 -39.92 -22.87
N LEU A 60 -3.10 -39.99 -22.75
CA LEU A 60 -2.17 -39.96 -23.86
C LEU A 60 -1.61 -41.35 -24.23
N VAL A 61 -2.26 -42.41 -23.73
CA VAL A 61 -1.90 -43.80 -24.04
C VAL A 61 -2.05 -44.08 -25.55
N ALA A 62 -1.04 -44.72 -26.14
CA ALA A 62 -1.07 -45.19 -27.52
C ALA A 62 -1.17 -46.71 -27.56
N GLY A 63 -2.42 -47.18 -27.64
CA GLY A 63 -2.74 -48.60 -27.52
C GLY A 63 -3.56 -48.84 -26.27
N LYS A 64 -3.18 -49.82 -25.46
CA LYS A 64 -3.88 -50.23 -24.23
C LYS A 64 -3.03 -50.06 -22.98
N PHE A 65 -1.71 -50.09 -23.09
CA PHE A 65 -0.82 -50.17 -21.94
C PHE A 65 0.09 -48.95 -21.84
N PHE A 66 0.37 -48.53 -20.61
CA PHE A 66 1.37 -47.49 -20.30
C PHE A 66 2.11 -47.88 -19.01
N LEU A 67 3.19 -47.17 -18.68
CA LEU A 67 3.88 -47.34 -17.41
C LEU A 67 3.48 -46.23 -16.43
N GLU A 68 3.25 -46.58 -15.18
CA GLU A 68 2.91 -45.64 -14.12
C GLU A 68 3.54 -45.97 -12.77
N LYS A 69 3.63 -44.95 -11.91
CA LYS A 69 3.77 -45.12 -10.46
C LYS A 69 2.86 -44.11 -9.78
N TRP A 70 2.07 -44.59 -8.84
CA TRP A 70 1.03 -43.83 -8.16
C TRP A 70 1.06 -44.09 -6.65
N THR A 71 0.82 -43.05 -5.85
CA THR A 71 0.55 -43.17 -4.41
C THR A 71 -0.66 -42.31 -4.03
N SER A 72 -1.49 -42.81 -3.11
CA SER A 72 -2.68 -42.12 -2.62
C SER A 72 -2.38 -40.83 -1.85
N SER A 73 -1.15 -40.66 -1.36
CA SER A 73 -0.66 -39.48 -0.66
C SER A 73 0.88 -39.42 -0.65
N GLY A 74 1.45 -38.23 -0.51
CA GLY A 74 2.91 -38.04 -0.55
C GLY A 74 3.45 -38.03 -1.99
N THR A 75 4.72 -38.39 -2.17
CA THR A 75 5.39 -38.34 -3.48
C THR A 75 5.76 -39.73 -3.98
N VAL A 76 5.82 -39.91 -5.31
CA VAL A 76 6.14 -41.23 -5.92
C VAL A 76 7.62 -41.61 -5.79
N GLY A 77 8.50 -40.64 -5.50
CA GLY A 77 9.95 -40.86 -5.39
C GLY A 77 10.58 -41.29 -6.72
N SER A 78 11.71 -42.00 -6.66
CA SER A 78 12.50 -42.32 -7.85
C SER A 78 11.99 -43.55 -8.62
N ALA A 79 12.01 -43.47 -9.95
CA ALA A 79 11.61 -44.53 -10.88
C ALA A 79 12.22 -44.30 -12.26
N SER A 80 12.33 -45.33 -13.10
CA SER A 80 12.83 -45.17 -14.47
C SER A 80 12.37 -46.26 -15.41
N VAL A 81 12.31 -45.93 -16.70
CA VAL A 81 12.20 -46.87 -17.80
C VAL A 81 13.18 -46.44 -18.89
N GLN A 82 14.00 -47.37 -19.39
CA GLN A 82 15.03 -47.05 -20.38
C GLN A 82 15.28 -48.18 -21.37
N GLN A 83 15.66 -47.82 -22.59
CA GLN A 83 16.10 -48.73 -23.65
C GLN A 83 17.41 -48.19 -24.23
N THR A 84 18.31 -49.09 -24.61
CA THR A 84 19.50 -48.73 -25.40
C THR A 84 19.18 -48.96 -26.86
N LEU A 85 19.21 -47.90 -27.67
CA LEU A 85 19.13 -47.98 -29.12
C LEU A 85 20.52 -48.30 -29.65
N SER A 86 20.70 -49.51 -30.19
CA SER A 86 21.98 -49.95 -30.76
C SER A 86 22.02 -49.75 -32.27
N ASN A 87 23.21 -49.47 -32.81
CA ASN A 87 23.44 -49.19 -34.23
C ASN A 87 22.57 -48.05 -34.80
N LEU A 88 22.23 -47.06 -33.97
CA LEU A 88 21.55 -45.85 -34.45
C LEU A 88 22.52 -45.08 -35.37
N PRO A 89 22.17 -44.77 -36.63
CA PRO A 89 23.06 -44.05 -37.53
C PRO A 89 23.53 -42.72 -36.95
N ALA A 90 24.70 -42.25 -37.38
CA ALA A 90 25.19 -40.94 -36.99
C ALA A 90 24.21 -39.85 -37.47
N GLY A 91 23.92 -38.87 -36.61
CA GLY A 91 23.03 -37.75 -36.91
C GLY A 91 22.22 -37.31 -35.70
N HIS A 92 21.25 -36.41 -35.90
CA HIS A 92 20.42 -35.89 -34.82
C HIS A 92 19.00 -36.40 -34.90
N TYR A 93 18.45 -36.54 -33.71
CA TYR A 93 17.18 -37.15 -33.47
C TYR A 93 16.37 -36.34 -32.46
N VAL A 94 15.06 -36.40 -32.59
CA VAL A 94 14.11 -35.92 -31.59
C VAL A 94 13.41 -37.14 -31.00
N LEU A 95 13.63 -37.39 -29.71
CA LEU A 95 12.86 -38.37 -28.95
C LEU A 95 11.64 -37.67 -28.36
N THR A 96 10.45 -38.18 -28.62
CA THR A 96 9.21 -37.69 -28.01
C THR A 96 8.53 -38.80 -27.22
N ALA A 97 8.04 -38.52 -26.03
CA ALA A 97 7.21 -39.46 -25.26
C ALA A 97 5.98 -38.76 -24.69
N ALA A 98 4.86 -39.47 -24.61
CA ALA A 98 3.72 -39.03 -23.82
C ALA A 98 4.04 -39.28 -22.34
N ALA A 99 4.06 -38.26 -21.51
CA ALA A 99 4.41 -38.42 -20.09
C ALA A 99 3.60 -37.49 -19.19
N GLN A 100 3.57 -37.81 -17.89
CA GLN A 100 3.05 -36.93 -16.85
C GLN A 100 3.83 -37.05 -15.54
N ASN A 101 3.79 -35.99 -14.75
CA ASN A 101 4.23 -35.95 -13.35
C ASN A 101 3.32 -34.95 -12.65
N ILE A 102 2.31 -35.44 -11.94
CA ILE A 102 1.29 -34.58 -11.35
C ILE A 102 1.11 -34.89 -9.86
N GLN A 103 0.62 -33.89 -9.14
CA GLN A 103 0.07 -34.08 -7.81
C GLN A 103 -1.46 -34.02 -7.94
N GLN A 104 -2.17 -35.11 -7.73
CA GLN A 104 -3.63 -35.13 -7.92
C GLN A 104 -4.37 -34.17 -6.99
N SER A 105 -3.73 -33.73 -5.91
CA SER A 105 -4.24 -32.73 -4.97
C SER A 105 -3.77 -31.30 -5.27
N SER A 106 -2.95 -31.05 -6.31
CA SER A 106 -2.45 -29.73 -6.68
C SER A 106 -2.20 -29.60 -8.19
N SER A 107 -2.62 -28.49 -8.77
CA SER A 107 -2.29 -28.14 -10.16
C SER A 107 -0.89 -27.53 -10.33
N ASP A 108 -0.11 -27.40 -9.25
CA ASP A 108 1.26 -26.87 -9.32
C ASP A 108 2.14 -27.76 -10.21
N ASP A 109 3.08 -27.14 -10.90
CA ASP A 109 4.10 -27.83 -11.67
C ASP A 109 4.93 -28.74 -10.77
N GLN A 110 4.93 -30.04 -11.05
CA GLN A 110 5.76 -30.99 -10.33
C GLN A 110 7.17 -31.05 -10.88
N THR A 111 8.13 -31.34 -10.02
CA THR A 111 9.56 -31.41 -10.34
C THR A 111 10.07 -32.84 -10.25
N GLY A 112 11.27 -33.08 -10.77
CA GLY A 112 11.99 -34.35 -10.58
C GLY A 112 11.66 -35.47 -11.57
N ALA A 113 10.84 -35.25 -12.60
CA ALA A 113 10.61 -36.21 -13.69
C ALA A 113 11.05 -35.66 -15.05
N SER A 114 11.58 -36.50 -15.92
CA SER A 114 12.10 -36.08 -17.24
C SER A 114 12.09 -37.20 -18.28
N VAL A 115 11.82 -36.85 -19.54
CA VAL A 115 12.15 -37.66 -20.73
C VAL A 115 13.60 -37.36 -21.11
N PHE A 116 14.40 -38.38 -21.42
CA PHE A 116 15.83 -38.21 -21.66
C PHE A 116 16.35 -39.04 -22.84
N ALA A 117 17.43 -38.55 -23.44
CA ALA A 117 18.24 -39.27 -24.43
C ALA A 117 19.73 -38.95 -24.17
N GLY A 118 20.54 -39.96 -23.86
CA GLY A 118 21.92 -39.76 -23.44
C GLY A 118 22.02 -38.87 -22.19
N SER A 119 22.71 -37.74 -22.31
CA SER A 119 22.84 -36.73 -21.24
C SER A 119 21.77 -35.63 -21.30
N THR A 120 21.00 -35.51 -22.39
CA THR A 120 19.98 -34.47 -22.56
C THR A 120 18.63 -34.92 -21.99
N ASN A 121 17.83 -33.97 -21.50
CA ASN A 121 16.50 -34.26 -20.94
C ASN A 121 15.54 -33.07 -21.00
N THR A 122 14.24 -33.37 -20.95
CA THR A 122 13.15 -32.40 -20.87
C THR A 122 12.29 -32.71 -19.66
N THR A 123 12.06 -31.71 -18.81
CA THR A 123 11.27 -31.84 -17.57
C THR A 123 9.79 -32.11 -17.87
N VAL A 124 9.24 -33.11 -17.21
CA VAL A 124 7.83 -33.50 -17.30
C VAL A 124 7.07 -32.91 -16.11
N LYS A 125 5.96 -32.22 -16.40
CA LYS A 125 5.19 -31.43 -15.41
C LYS A 125 3.69 -31.73 -15.39
N ALA A 126 3.13 -32.12 -16.52
CA ALA A 126 1.70 -32.40 -16.71
C ALA A 126 1.55 -33.48 -17.78
N ALA A 127 0.34 -33.97 -18.04
CA ALA A 127 0.09 -34.89 -19.14
C ALA A 127 0.27 -34.18 -20.49
N ALA A 128 1.38 -34.44 -21.19
CA ALA A 128 1.66 -33.89 -22.52
C ALA A 128 2.64 -34.79 -23.29
N ASN A 129 2.88 -34.45 -24.57
CA ASN A 129 4.02 -34.97 -25.31
C ASN A 129 5.26 -34.12 -24.99
N TYR A 130 6.32 -34.77 -24.54
CA TYR A 130 7.60 -34.13 -24.22
C TYR A 130 8.67 -34.60 -25.19
N SER A 131 9.36 -33.65 -25.81
CA SER A 131 10.42 -33.91 -26.78
C SER A 131 11.78 -33.52 -26.22
N VAL A 132 12.81 -34.33 -26.52
CA VAL A 132 14.21 -34.04 -26.24
C VAL A 132 15.02 -34.29 -27.50
N SER A 133 15.81 -33.28 -27.90
CA SER A 133 16.73 -33.40 -29.04
C SER A 133 18.08 -33.94 -28.58
N PHE A 134 18.70 -34.80 -29.40
CA PHE A 134 20.04 -35.33 -29.15
C PHE A 134 20.74 -35.71 -30.46
N SER A 135 22.05 -35.87 -30.40
CA SER A 135 22.89 -36.31 -31.52
C SER A 135 23.67 -37.55 -31.12
N THR A 136 23.94 -38.43 -32.07
CA THR A 136 24.85 -39.57 -31.87
C THR A 136 25.88 -39.64 -33.00
N PRO A 137 27.15 -39.98 -32.73
CA PRO A 137 28.16 -40.23 -33.76
C PRO A 137 28.03 -41.62 -34.42
N GLY A 138 26.87 -42.28 -34.29
CA GLY A 138 26.67 -43.65 -34.77
C GLY A 138 26.88 -44.71 -33.69
N THR A 139 26.64 -44.36 -32.43
CA THR A 139 26.85 -45.22 -31.26
C THR A 139 25.56 -45.49 -30.49
N ASP A 140 25.63 -46.44 -29.57
CA ASP A 140 24.53 -46.81 -28.70
C ASP A 140 24.08 -45.64 -27.81
N VAL A 141 22.79 -45.27 -27.90
CA VAL A 141 22.19 -44.20 -27.06
C VAL A 141 21.15 -44.78 -26.12
N LYS A 142 21.24 -44.43 -24.84
CA LYS A 142 20.19 -44.72 -23.85
C LYS A 142 19.10 -43.66 -23.93
N ILE A 143 17.87 -44.09 -24.16
CA ILE A 143 16.68 -43.25 -24.12
C ILE A 143 15.75 -43.70 -23.00
N GLY A 144 14.86 -42.82 -22.57
CA GLY A 144 13.77 -43.22 -21.68
C GLY A 144 13.15 -42.10 -20.88
N PHE A 145 12.55 -42.49 -19.76
CA PHE A 145 11.95 -41.60 -18.78
C PHE A 145 12.53 -41.91 -17.40
N LYS A 146 12.86 -40.87 -16.63
CA LYS A 146 13.40 -41.00 -15.29
C LYS A 146 12.75 -40.01 -14.33
N ALA A 147 12.47 -40.48 -13.13
CA ALA A 147 12.07 -39.71 -11.97
C ALA A 147 13.15 -39.83 -10.89
N VAL A 148 13.65 -38.70 -10.40
CA VAL A 148 14.59 -38.58 -9.27
C VAL A 148 13.92 -37.71 -8.22
N ASN A 149 13.46 -38.31 -7.13
CA ASN A 149 12.69 -37.62 -6.07
C ASN A 149 11.52 -36.79 -6.63
N ALA A 150 10.76 -37.34 -7.60
CA ALA A 150 9.66 -36.62 -8.22
C ALA A 150 8.65 -36.15 -7.17
N SER A 151 8.25 -34.87 -7.26
CA SER A 151 7.40 -34.24 -6.24
C SER A 151 5.92 -34.59 -6.38
N GLY A 152 5.48 -35.09 -7.54
CA GLY A 152 4.11 -35.53 -7.76
C GLY A 152 3.80 -36.86 -7.08
N ASN A 153 2.51 -37.11 -6.84
CA ASN A 153 1.99 -38.38 -6.36
C ASN A 153 1.63 -39.35 -7.50
N TRP A 154 1.77 -38.93 -8.77
CA TRP A 154 1.51 -39.76 -9.93
C TRP A 154 2.37 -39.42 -11.14
N ILE A 155 3.11 -40.42 -11.65
CA ILE A 155 3.87 -40.33 -12.90
C ILE A 155 3.40 -41.39 -13.89
N CYS A 156 3.32 -41.03 -15.17
CA CYS A 156 3.05 -41.96 -16.27
C CYS A 156 3.97 -41.68 -17.45
N VAL A 157 4.24 -42.70 -18.26
CA VAL A 157 4.91 -42.56 -19.55
C VAL A 157 4.46 -43.62 -20.55
N ASP A 158 4.31 -43.21 -21.81
CA ASP A 158 3.95 -44.05 -22.94
C ASP A 158 4.42 -43.46 -24.28
N ASN A 159 4.25 -44.20 -25.37
CA ASN A 159 4.27 -43.69 -26.75
C ASN A 159 5.57 -42.97 -27.12
N PHE A 160 6.70 -43.67 -26.95
CA PHE A 160 8.02 -43.18 -27.38
C PHE A 160 8.12 -43.16 -28.91
N ARG A 161 8.48 -42.01 -29.49
CA ARG A 161 8.68 -41.79 -30.92
C ARG A 161 10.06 -41.22 -31.17
N LEU A 162 10.69 -41.65 -32.25
CA LEU A 162 12.01 -41.17 -32.66
C LEU A 162 11.95 -40.60 -34.06
N THR A 163 12.36 -39.35 -34.22
CA THR A 163 12.41 -38.67 -35.51
C THR A 163 13.86 -38.35 -35.85
N TYR A 164 14.35 -38.74 -37.03
CA TYR A 164 15.63 -38.32 -37.59
C TYR A 164 15.47 -36.97 -38.29
N VAL A 165 16.38 -36.03 -38.06
CA VAL A 165 16.33 -34.68 -38.63
C VAL A 165 17.49 -34.52 -39.61
N SER A 166 17.19 -34.42 -40.91
CA SER A 166 18.22 -34.22 -41.94
C SER A 166 18.69 -32.75 -41.98
N PRO A 167 20.01 -32.47 -42.01
CA PRO A 167 20.52 -31.11 -42.19
C PRO A 167 20.38 -30.65 -43.65
N ASP A 168 20.05 -29.36 -43.85
CA ASP A 168 20.09 -28.68 -45.14
C ASP A 168 21.46 -28.02 -45.37
N LEU A 169 22.16 -28.41 -46.43
CA LEU A 169 23.44 -27.82 -46.83
C LEU A 169 23.35 -26.29 -47.04
N THR A 170 22.23 -25.82 -47.58
CA THR A 170 21.97 -24.40 -47.90
C THR A 170 21.87 -23.56 -46.64
N LEU A 171 21.32 -24.14 -45.58
CA LEU A 171 21.13 -23.46 -44.31
C LEU A 171 22.43 -23.43 -43.47
N LEU A 172 23.27 -24.47 -43.54
CA LEU A 172 24.61 -24.44 -42.92
C LEU A 172 25.49 -23.37 -43.57
N GLN A 173 25.46 -23.25 -44.91
CA GLN A 173 26.16 -22.18 -45.64
C GLN A 173 25.66 -20.78 -45.25
N THR A 174 24.35 -20.64 -44.99
CA THR A 174 23.75 -19.40 -44.49
C THR A 174 24.21 -19.09 -43.06
N ALA A 175 24.27 -20.09 -42.17
CA ALA A 175 24.76 -19.93 -40.81
C ALA A 175 26.25 -19.52 -40.76
N VAL A 176 27.08 -20.12 -41.63
CA VAL A 176 28.49 -19.71 -41.82
C VAL A 176 28.57 -18.25 -42.24
N THR A 177 27.78 -17.85 -43.25
CA THR A 177 27.73 -16.46 -43.72
C THR A 177 27.33 -15.48 -42.59
N ASN A 178 26.34 -15.84 -41.77
CA ASN A 178 25.88 -15.02 -40.65
C ASN A 178 26.91 -14.89 -39.51
N ALA A 179 27.63 -15.98 -39.21
CA ALA A 179 28.70 -15.99 -38.23
C ALA A 179 29.89 -15.14 -38.69
N GLU A 180 30.30 -15.25 -39.96
CA GLU A 180 31.32 -14.40 -40.58
C GLU A 180 30.91 -12.92 -40.59
N ALA A 181 29.64 -12.63 -40.90
CA ALA A 181 29.10 -11.27 -40.84
C ALA A 181 29.14 -10.69 -39.42
N THR A 182 29.05 -11.53 -38.38
CA THR A 182 29.16 -11.11 -36.97
C THR A 182 30.60 -10.74 -36.61
N ILE A 183 31.58 -11.54 -37.05
CA ILE A 183 33.01 -11.19 -36.93
C ILE A 183 33.28 -9.87 -37.67
N ALA A 184 32.88 -9.77 -38.94
CA ALA A 184 33.06 -8.56 -39.74
C ALA A 184 32.36 -7.34 -39.13
N THR A 185 31.22 -7.54 -38.45
CA THR A 185 30.54 -6.46 -37.72
C THR A 185 31.33 -6.04 -36.48
N SER A 186 31.90 -6.99 -35.73
CA SER A 186 32.75 -6.71 -34.56
C SER A 186 34.03 -5.94 -34.92
N GLU A 187 34.50 -6.06 -36.16
CA GLU A 187 35.69 -5.36 -36.67
C GLU A 187 35.42 -3.91 -37.11
N LYS A 188 34.15 -3.48 -37.21
CA LYS A 188 33.84 -2.07 -37.51
C LYS A 188 34.23 -1.18 -36.32
N ALA A 189 34.86 -0.03 -36.59
CA ALA A 189 35.35 0.93 -35.58
C ALA A 189 34.30 1.41 -34.55
N SER A 190 33.00 1.24 -34.86
CA SER A 190 31.89 1.50 -33.94
C SER A 190 31.74 0.47 -32.82
N TYR A 191 32.36 -0.71 -32.91
CA TYR A 191 32.31 -1.78 -31.91
C TYR A 191 33.68 -1.95 -31.21
N ALA A 192 33.67 -2.56 -30.02
CA ALA A 192 34.87 -3.23 -29.53
C ALA A 192 34.88 -4.64 -30.13
N GLY A 193 36.05 -5.15 -30.49
CA GLY A 193 36.17 -6.49 -31.05
C GLY A 193 35.63 -7.54 -30.07
N LEU A 194 35.17 -8.68 -30.61
CA LEU A 194 34.84 -9.84 -29.78
C LEU A 194 36.02 -10.17 -28.86
N GLN A 195 35.72 -10.61 -27.64
CA GLN A 195 36.77 -11.05 -26.72
C GLN A 195 37.56 -12.24 -27.32
N PRO A 196 38.87 -12.35 -27.08
CA PRO A 196 39.74 -13.27 -27.82
C PRO A 196 39.28 -14.72 -27.78
N THR A 197 38.91 -15.25 -26.61
CA THR A 197 38.46 -16.64 -26.50
C THR A 197 37.13 -16.87 -27.24
N ILE A 198 36.22 -15.88 -27.20
CA ILE A 198 34.93 -15.96 -27.90
C ILE A 198 35.13 -15.89 -29.41
N ARG A 199 36.00 -14.98 -29.87
CA ARG A 199 36.40 -14.86 -31.28
C ARG A 199 37.06 -16.15 -31.78
N PHE A 200 38.05 -16.66 -31.07
CA PHE A 200 38.77 -17.88 -31.42
C PHE A 200 37.83 -19.08 -31.54
N ASN A 201 36.92 -19.25 -30.57
CA ASN A 201 35.94 -20.35 -30.61
C ASN A 201 34.98 -20.22 -31.81
N LEU A 202 34.57 -19.00 -32.17
CA LEU A 202 33.72 -18.76 -33.33
C LEU A 202 34.47 -19.00 -34.65
N GLU A 203 35.69 -18.50 -34.79
CA GLU A 203 36.54 -18.70 -35.98
C GLU A 203 36.82 -20.19 -36.22
N ASN A 204 37.11 -20.96 -35.16
CA ASN A 204 37.28 -22.40 -35.26
C ASN A 204 36.00 -23.12 -35.69
N ALA A 205 34.85 -22.74 -35.13
CA ALA A 205 33.56 -23.33 -35.52
C ALA A 205 33.19 -23.02 -36.98
N ILE A 206 33.49 -21.81 -37.46
CA ILE A 206 33.34 -21.41 -38.87
C ILE A 206 34.23 -22.26 -39.77
N ALA A 207 35.51 -22.40 -39.44
CA ALA A 207 36.46 -23.18 -40.22
C ALA A 207 36.03 -24.64 -40.33
N ALA A 208 35.65 -25.25 -39.21
CA ALA A 208 35.16 -26.62 -39.15
C ALA A 208 33.87 -26.82 -39.97
N ALA A 209 32.92 -25.87 -39.89
CA ALA A 209 31.70 -25.92 -40.69
C ALA A 209 31.96 -25.79 -42.20
N LYS A 210 32.90 -24.94 -42.62
CA LYS A 210 33.29 -24.80 -44.04
C LYS A 210 33.94 -26.07 -44.58
N GLU A 211 34.92 -26.64 -43.86
CA GLU A 211 35.58 -27.88 -44.26
C GLU A 211 34.56 -29.03 -44.39
N ALA A 212 33.60 -29.11 -43.46
CA ALA A 212 32.56 -30.12 -43.48
C ALA A 212 31.66 -30.04 -44.72
N THR A 213 31.36 -28.83 -45.23
CA THR A 213 30.55 -28.64 -46.45
C THR A 213 31.22 -29.10 -47.75
N GLU A 214 32.54 -29.29 -47.75
CA GLU A 214 33.31 -29.70 -48.93
C GLU A 214 33.66 -31.20 -48.95
N THR A 215 33.65 -31.88 -47.79
CA THR A 215 34.33 -33.17 -47.61
C THR A 215 33.45 -34.31 -47.06
N THR A 216 32.22 -34.02 -46.60
CA THR A 216 31.43 -34.97 -45.79
C THR A 216 30.01 -35.19 -46.34
N PRO A 217 29.45 -36.43 -46.26
CA PRO A 217 28.04 -36.69 -46.62
C PRO A 217 27.07 -35.89 -45.74
N ALA A 218 25.90 -35.51 -46.28
CA ALA A 218 24.92 -34.65 -45.60
C ALA A 218 24.60 -35.07 -44.16
N GLU A 219 24.54 -36.39 -43.90
CA GLU A 219 24.25 -37.00 -42.59
C GLU A 219 25.25 -36.65 -41.46
N THR A 220 26.44 -36.11 -41.81
CA THR A 220 27.50 -35.71 -40.85
C THR A 220 27.61 -34.20 -40.61
N LEU A 221 26.87 -33.37 -41.36
CA LEU A 221 26.96 -31.90 -41.30
C LEU A 221 26.35 -31.28 -40.01
N GLN A 222 25.54 -32.04 -39.30
CA GLN A 222 24.66 -31.52 -38.27
C GLN A 222 25.38 -31.20 -36.95
N GLY A 223 26.47 -31.89 -36.62
CA GLY A 223 27.33 -31.56 -35.47
C GLY A 223 28.01 -30.19 -35.63
N TYR A 224 28.52 -29.92 -36.83
CA TYR A 224 29.14 -28.65 -37.19
C TYR A 224 28.14 -27.48 -37.19
N ALA A 225 26.91 -27.72 -37.66
CA ALA A 225 25.85 -26.73 -37.63
C ALA A 225 25.48 -26.28 -36.21
N PHE A 226 25.39 -27.23 -35.27
CA PHE A 226 25.05 -26.95 -33.88
C PHE A 226 26.16 -26.20 -33.14
N GLU A 227 27.41 -26.65 -33.28
CA GLU A 227 28.56 -25.98 -32.66
C GLU A 227 28.71 -24.55 -33.18
N LEU A 228 28.58 -24.34 -34.50
CA LEU A 228 28.60 -23.01 -35.10
C LEU A 228 27.49 -22.11 -34.54
N ALA A 229 26.26 -22.62 -34.44
CA ALA A 229 25.13 -21.87 -33.90
C ALA A 229 25.34 -21.46 -32.43
N GLU A 230 25.84 -22.38 -31.59
CA GLU A 230 26.15 -22.09 -30.18
C GLU A 230 27.23 -21.00 -30.05
N ARG A 231 28.36 -21.15 -30.76
CA ARG A 231 29.45 -20.16 -30.71
C ARG A 231 29.00 -18.81 -31.26
N HIS A 232 28.18 -18.80 -32.31
CA HIS A 232 27.63 -17.58 -32.91
C HIS A 232 26.70 -16.84 -31.94
N GLY A 233 25.84 -17.56 -31.22
CA GLY A 233 24.97 -16.99 -30.18
C GLY A 233 25.78 -16.31 -29.06
N ILE A 234 26.79 -17.00 -28.53
CA ILE A 234 27.69 -16.44 -27.49
C ILE A 234 28.41 -15.18 -27.99
N ALA A 235 28.88 -15.19 -29.23
CA ALA A 235 29.54 -14.03 -29.83
C ALA A 235 28.58 -12.84 -30.01
N LYS A 236 27.33 -13.08 -30.40
CA LYS A 236 26.32 -12.03 -30.51
C LYS A 236 26.00 -11.37 -29.17
N ASP A 237 25.80 -12.18 -28.12
CA ASP A 237 25.53 -11.68 -26.77
C ASP A 237 26.71 -10.87 -26.22
N ASN A 238 27.94 -11.33 -26.46
CA ASN A 238 29.15 -10.59 -26.11
C ASN A 238 29.24 -9.25 -26.84
N LEU A 239 28.97 -9.25 -28.15
CA LEU A 239 28.99 -8.04 -28.97
C LEU A 239 27.93 -7.02 -28.49
N ASP A 240 26.74 -7.46 -28.09
CA ASP A 240 25.69 -6.59 -27.54
C ASP A 240 26.04 -6.05 -26.14
N ALA A 241 26.72 -6.84 -25.31
CA ALA A 241 27.26 -6.39 -24.04
C ALA A 241 28.34 -5.29 -24.23
N LEU A 242 29.26 -5.49 -25.18
CA LEU A 242 30.31 -4.51 -25.51
C LEU A 242 29.74 -3.21 -26.08
N LYS A 243 28.68 -3.26 -26.90
CA LYS A 243 27.93 -2.08 -27.36
C LYS A 243 27.35 -1.28 -26.19
N SER A 244 26.73 -2.00 -25.25
CA SER A 244 26.11 -1.41 -24.07
C SER A 244 27.16 -0.76 -23.17
N LEU A 245 28.28 -1.45 -22.95
CA LEU A 245 29.42 -0.92 -22.20
C LEU A 245 30.00 0.35 -22.84
N LYS A 246 30.21 0.37 -24.16
CA LYS A 246 30.74 1.55 -24.87
C LYS A 246 29.82 2.77 -24.75
N THR A 247 28.51 2.53 -24.78
CA THR A 247 27.49 3.56 -24.53
C THR A 247 27.61 4.09 -23.10
N LEU A 248 27.74 3.20 -22.12
CA LEU A 248 27.87 3.56 -20.71
C LEU A 248 29.17 4.34 -20.44
N VAL A 249 30.31 3.91 -20.99
CA VAL A 249 31.60 4.62 -20.94
C VAL A 249 31.47 6.06 -21.46
N THR A 250 30.74 6.25 -22.56
CA THR A 250 30.49 7.59 -23.11
C THR A 250 29.67 8.46 -22.14
N LYS A 251 28.62 7.91 -21.54
CA LYS A 251 27.80 8.60 -20.53
C LYS A 251 28.63 8.93 -19.28
N SER A 252 29.39 7.97 -18.76
CA SER A 252 30.25 8.14 -17.59
C SER A 252 31.31 9.21 -17.81
N LYS A 253 31.96 9.24 -18.99
CA LYS A 253 32.89 10.32 -19.37
C LYS A 253 32.24 11.69 -19.32
N SER A 254 31.01 11.83 -19.82
CA SER A 254 30.29 13.10 -19.77
C SER A 254 29.84 13.47 -18.35
N LEU A 255 29.60 12.50 -17.48
CA LEU A 255 29.18 12.73 -16.09
C LEU A 255 30.38 13.15 -15.21
N LEU A 256 31.57 12.58 -15.43
CA LEU A 256 32.81 12.92 -14.72
C LEU A 256 33.18 14.42 -14.80
N THR A 257 32.74 15.12 -15.84
CA THR A 257 32.96 16.57 -16.01
C THR A 257 31.90 17.44 -15.30
N ARG A 258 30.94 16.86 -14.59
CA ARG A 258 29.86 17.57 -13.89
C ARG A 258 30.18 17.73 -12.41
N ASP A 259 29.52 18.67 -11.76
CA ASP A 259 29.64 18.91 -10.32
C ASP A 259 28.99 17.80 -9.49
N MET A 260 29.71 17.27 -8.51
CA MET A 260 29.28 16.20 -7.60
C MET A 260 30.32 16.11 -6.46
N ALA A 261 29.97 15.43 -5.38
CA ALA A 261 30.92 15.13 -4.30
C ALA A 261 32.09 14.28 -4.82
N ALA A 262 33.30 14.57 -4.35
CA ALA A 262 34.54 13.99 -4.89
C ALA A 262 34.61 12.46 -4.73
N VAL A 263 34.04 11.89 -3.67
CA VAL A 263 34.01 10.44 -3.43
C VAL A 263 33.28 9.67 -4.55
N TYR A 264 32.14 10.19 -5.03
CA TYR A 264 31.39 9.57 -6.13
C TYR A 264 32.10 9.76 -7.47
N ARG A 265 32.74 10.92 -7.68
CA ARG A 265 33.56 11.15 -8.87
C ARG A 265 34.74 10.18 -8.93
N ALA A 266 35.43 9.97 -7.81
CA ALA A 266 36.56 9.04 -7.74
C ALA A 266 36.13 7.59 -8.01
N SER A 267 35.01 7.15 -7.42
CA SER A 267 34.50 5.78 -7.61
C SER A 267 34.00 5.55 -9.04
N LEU A 268 33.36 6.55 -9.67
CA LEU A 268 33.00 6.52 -11.08
C LEU A 268 34.24 6.52 -11.98
N GLN A 269 35.27 7.30 -11.65
CA GLN A 269 36.51 7.39 -12.42
C GLN A 269 37.22 6.03 -12.45
N ASP A 270 37.34 5.39 -11.30
CA ASP A 270 37.93 4.06 -11.13
C ASP A 270 37.19 3.00 -11.98
N ALA A 271 35.86 2.93 -11.87
CA ALA A 271 35.06 2.00 -12.69
C ALA A 271 35.09 2.35 -14.19
N TYR A 272 35.21 3.64 -14.53
CA TYR A 272 35.34 4.11 -15.91
C TYR A 272 36.68 3.70 -16.52
N ASP A 273 37.78 3.82 -15.76
CA ASP A 273 39.11 3.45 -16.22
C ASP A 273 39.21 1.96 -16.50
N ASP A 274 38.67 1.11 -15.62
CA ASP A 274 38.57 -0.34 -15.85
C ASP A 274 37.76 -0.69 -17.10
N ALA A 275 36.63 -0.01 -17.31
CA ALA A 275 35.80 -0.20 -18.50
C ALA A 275 36.49 0.26 -19.79
N VAL A 276 37.25 1.36 -19.73
CA VAL A 276 38.05 1.85 -20.85
C VAL A 276 39.22 0.91 -21.14
N GLU A 277 39.84 0.35 -20.11
CA GLU A 277 40.91 -0.65 -20.23
C GLU A 277 40.40 -1.93 -20.88
N LEU A 278 39.25 -2.45 -20.44
CA LEU A 278 38.58 -3.61 -21.08
C LEU A 278 38.32 -3.36 -22.57
N LEU A 279 37.90 -2.15 -22.96
CA LEU A 279 37.64 -1.82 -24.37
C LEU A 279 38.92 -1.61 -25.20
N LYS A 280 40.09 -1.45 -24.56
CA LYS A 280 41.40 -1.33 -25.22
C LYS A 280 42.13 -2.66 -25.36
N LEU A 281 41.88 -3.59 -24.45
CA LEU A 281 42.58 -4.87 -24.38
C LEU A 281 41.83 -5.95 -25.16
N GLU A 282 42.58 -6.77 -25.89
CA GLU A 282 42.18 -8.12 -26.30
C GLU A 282 42.17 -9.02 -25.03
N SER A 283 41.21 -8.83 -24.12
CA SER A 283 41.12 -9.57 -22.86
C SER A 283 39.82 -10.36 -22.72
N ASP A 284 39.88 -11.46 -21.97
CA ASP A 284 38.72 -12.31 -21.63
C ASP A 284 38.11 -11.95 -20.26
N GLU A 285 38.39 -10.75 -19.75
CA GLU A 285 37.77 -10.27 -18.51
C GLU A 285 36.25 -10.20 -18.65
N ASN A 286 35.52 -10.51 -17.59
CA ASN A 286 34.07 -10.64 -17.70
C ASN A 286 33.40 -9.26 -17.92
N VAL A 287 33.04 -8.98 -19.19
CA VAL A 287 32.39 -7.73 -19.62
C VAL A 287 31.15 -7.40 -18.79
N TYR A 288 30.39 -8.40 -18.34
CA TYR A 288 29.19 -8.19 -17.53
C TYR A 288 29.51 -7.71 -16.11
N LEU A 289 30.60 -8.19 -15.50
CA LEU A 289 31.02 -7.72 -14.18
C LEU A 289 31.45 -6.25 -14.23
N ILE A 290 32.27 -5.89 -15.21
CA ILE A 290 32.75 -4.51 -15.41
C ILE A 290 31.59 -3.58 -15.77
N MET A 291 30.70 -3.99 -16.67
CA MET A 291 29.50 -3.22 -17.02
C MET A 291 28.59 -2.99 -15.82
N ASN A 292 28.33 -4.01 -15.00
CA ASN A 292 27.47 -3.87 -13.81
C ASN A 292 28.09 -2.94 -12.77
N ARG A 293 29.40 -3.02 -12.55
CA ARG A 293 30.13 -2.11 -11.64
C ARG A 293 30.06 -0.68 -12.16
N LEU A 294 30.36 -0.44 -13.44
CA LEU A 294 30.27 0.90 -14.03
C LEU A 294 28.84 1.44 -13.96
N GLN A 295 27.81 0.61 -14.16
CA GLN A 295 26.42 1.05 -14.11
C GLN A 295 26.02 1.47 -12.70
N LEU A 296 26.39 0.70 -11.68
CA LEU A 296 26.15 1.05 -10.28
C LEU A 296 26.83 2.38 -9.93
N GLN A 297 28.11 2.53 -10.25
CA GLN A 297 28.87 3.75 -9.95
C GLN A 297 28.37 4.96 -10.74
N TYR A 298 27.89 4.75 -11.97
CA TYR A 298 27.22 5.78 -12.75
C TYR A 298 25.93 6.27 -12.08
N ASP A 299 25.07 5.35 -11.62
CA ASP A 299 23.80 5.70 -10.99
C ASP A 299 24.01 6.47 -9.68
N GLU A 300 25.00 6.07 -8.86
CA GLU A 300 25.37 6.76 -7.62
C GLU A 300 25.94 8.16 -7.88
N ALA A 301 26.83 8.31 -8.88
CA ALA A 301 27.38 9.59 -9.27
C ALA A 301 26.33 10.53 -9.90
N ASP A 302 25.39 10.00 -10.68
CA ASP A 302 24.28 10.76 -11.28
C ASP A 302 23.32 11.27 -10.20
N ALA A 303 23.03 10.46 -9.18
CA ALA A 303 22.28 10.90 -8.00
C ALA A 303 22.98 12.03 -7.26
N SER A 304 24.30 11.93 -7.02
CA SER A 304 25.10 12.99 -6.40
C SER A 304 25.10 14.27 -7.25
N ASN A 305 25.26 14.16 -8.57
CA ASN A 305 25.20 15.31 -9.47
C ASN A 305 23.83 16.02 -9.43
N LYS A 306 22.72 15.27 -9.46
CA LYS A 306 21.36 15.83 -9.38
C LYS A 306 21.14 16.57 -8.07
N ALA A 307 21.52 15.97 -6.95
CA ALA A 307 21.39 16.57 -5.62
C ALA A 307 22.23 17.85 -5.50
N TRP A 308 23.49 17.82 -5.95
CA TRP A 308 24.38 18.98 -5.98
C TRP A 308 23.77 20.13 -6.79
N LYS A 309 23.28 19.84 -8.00
CA LYS A 309 22.67 20.85 -8.89
C LYS A 309 21.42 21.47 -8.26
N ALA A 310 20.59 20.66 -7.62
CA ALA A 310 19.38 21.13 -6.96
C ALA A 310 19.69 22.04 -5.76
N LEU A 311 20.67 21.65 -4.93
CA LEU A 311 21.15 22.45 -3.80
C LEU A 311 21.77 23.77 -4.27
N ASN A 312 22.61 23.74 -5.30
CA ASN A 312 23.24 24.95 -5.84
C ASN A 312 22.22 25.94 -6.44
N SER A 313 21.16 25.44 -7.06
CA SER A 313 20.04 26.27 -7.52
C SER A 313 19.29 26.94 -6.36
N SER A 314 19.10 26.23 -5.25
CA SER A 314 18.50 26.79 -4.03
C SER A 314 19.42 27.85 -3.40
N ILE A 315 20.74 27.59 -3.30
CA ILE A 315 21.74 28.57 -2.85
C ILE A 315 21.70 29.85 -3.68
N THR A 316 21.58 29.74 -5.01
CA THR A 316 21.44 30.91 -5.90
C THR A 316 20.16 31.70 -5.59
N THR A 317 19.05 31.00 -5.39
CA THR A 317 17.76 31.61 -5.04
C THR A 317 17.82 32.31 -3.67
N ALA A 318 18.47 31.68 -2.69
CA ALA A 318 18.63 32.19 -1.35
C ALA A 318 19.51 33.45 -1.31
N ASN A 319 20.65 33.45 -2.00
CA ASN A 319 21.50 34.64 -2.13
C ASN A 319 20.75 35.80 -2.82
N THR A 320 19.96 35.49 -3.86
CA THR A 320 19.11 36.50 -4.51
C THR A 320 18.09 37.10 -3.54
N GLN A 321 17.46 36.27 -2.69
CA GLN A 321 16.52 36.74 -1.68
C GLN A 321 17.20 37.57 -0.58
N LEU A 322 18.36 37.13 -0.10
CA LEU A 322 19.16 37.80 0.94
C LEU A 322 19.60 39.21 0.52
N ASN A 323 19.88 39.40 -0.77
CA ASN A 323 20.36 40.67 -1.34
C ASN A 323 19.23 41.67 -1.66
N LYS A 324 17.96 41.31 -1.49
CA LYS A 324 16.86 42.27 -1.66
C LYS A 324 16.85 43.28 -0.52
N GLU A 325 16.78 44.56 -0.86
CA GLU A 325 16.65 45.64 0.12
C GLU A 325 15.43 45.49 1.03
N SER A 326 14.33 44.92 0.50
CA SER A 326 13.10 44.66 1.25
C SER A 326 13.17 43.48 2.21
N ALA A 327 14.19 42.61 2.14
CA ALA A 327 14.34 41.41 2.97
C ALA A 327 15.05 41.71 4.30
N THR A 328 14.52 42.65 5.08
CA THR A 328 15.16 43.15 6.31
C THR A 328 15.02 42.22 7.51
N LYS A 329 13.89 41.50 7.62
CA LYS A 329 13.61 40.55 8.72
C LYS A 329 14.08 39.14 8.37
N GLY A 330 14.59 38.40 9.34
CA GLY A 330 15.03 37.00 9.14
C GLY A 330 16.29 36.86 8.27
N LYS A 331 17.12 37.91 8.20
CA LYS A 331 18.31 37.95 7.32
C LYS A 331 19.47 37.12 7.88
N ALA A 332 19.65 37.12 9.20
CA ALA A 332 20.72 36.36 9.86
C ALA A 332 20.49 34.84 9.72
N GLU A 333 19.25 34.41 9.96
CA GLU A 333 18.83 33.01 9.84
C GLU A 333 18.98 32.51 8.39
N LEU A 334 18.62 33.33 7.40
CA LEU A 334 18.84 32.99 5.99
C LEU A 334 20.33 32.90 5.64
N GLN A 335 21.16 33.79 6.19
CA GLN A 335 22.62 33.77 5.99
C GLN A 335 23.27 32.52 6.61
N GLU A 336 22.83 32.11 7.80
CA GLU A 336 23.28 30.88 8.45
C GLU A 336 22.90 29.64 7.62
N ALA A 337 21.65 29.58 7.14
CA ALA A 337 21.20 28.50 6.26
C ALA A 337 21.99 28.43 4.95
N ILE A 338 22.28 29.56 4.31
CA ILE A 338 23.14 29.62 3.11
C ILE A 338 24.54 29.08 3.43
N THR A 339 25.11 29.47 4.57
CA THR A 339 26.46 29.05 4.98
C THR A 339 26.51 27.53 5.17
N LEU A 340 25.52 26.96 5.86
CA LEU A 340 25.41 25.51 6.04
C LEU A 340 25.24 24.79 4.69
N ALA A 341 24.34 25.26 3.83
CA ALA A 341 24.11 24.68 2.51
C ALA A 341 25.36 24.69 1.62
N VAL A 342 26.12 25.80 1.64
CA VAL A 342 27.41 25.89 0.94
C VAL A 342 28.41 24.89 1.50
N SER A 343 28.51 24.77 2.83
CA SER A 343 29.44 23.81 3.47
C SER A 343 29.12 22.35 3.11
N ILE A 344 27.84 21.99 2.98
CA ILE A 344 27.42 20.63 2.59
C ILE A 344 27.64 20.41 1.10
N ARG A 345 27.31 21.39 0.24
CA ARG A 345 27.54 21.32 -1.20
C ARG A 345 29.03 21.10 -1.54
N ASP A 346 29.91 21.79 -0.80
CA ASP A 346 31.36 21.77 -1.02
C ASP A 346 32.06 20.63 -0.27
N ASN A 347 31.33 19.84 0.54
CA ASN A 347 31.86 18.66 1.22
C ASN A 347 32.10 17.52 0.21
N GLU A 348 33.35 17.08 0.12
CA GLU A 348 33.82 16.03 -0.79
C GLU A 348 33.16 14.66 -0.57
N ASN A 349 32.56 14.43 0.60
CA ASN A 349 31.94 13.16 1.00
C ASN A 349 30.42 13.26 1.21
N ALA A 350 29.80 14.42 0.96
CA ALA A 350 28.37 14.58 1.18
C ALA A 350 27.55 13.61 0.32
N THR A 351 26.62 12.94 0.97
CA THR A 351 25.66 12.03 0.32
C THR A 351 24.55 12.82 -0.41
N PRO A 352 23.89 12.22 -1.42
CA PRO A 352 22.72 12.84 -2.07
C PRO A 352 21.61 13.22 -1.07
N ASP A 353 21.42 12.44 -0.02
CA ASP A 353 20.40 12.68 1.01
C ASP A 353 20.76 13.88 1.89
N GLU A 354 22.02 14.02 2.32
CA GLU A 354 22.50 15.19 3.06
C GLU A 354 22.35 16.48 2.25
N MET A 355 22.67 16.44 0.95
CA MET A 355 22.45 17.58 0.05
C MET A 355 20.96 17.90 -0.14
N SER A 356 20.11 16.88 -0.23
CA SER A 356 18.66 17.05 -0.35
C SER A 356 18.05 17.66 0.93
N ALA A 357 18.48 17.20 2.10
CA ALA A 357 18.08 17.76 3.39
C ALA A 357 18.56 19.22 3.55
N ALA A 358 19.81 19.51 3.16
CA ALA A 358 20.35 20.88 3.16
C ALA A 358 19.54 21.81 2.24
N LYS A 359 19.13 21.30 1.08
CA LYS A 359 18.29 22.04 0.13
C LYS A 359 16.92 22.35 0.74
N GLU A 360 16.28 21.37 1.34
CA GLU A 360 14.97 21.56 1.99
C GLU A 360 15.05 22.57 3.13
N GLY A 361 16.05 22.45 4.01
CA GLY A 361 16.30 23.42 5.09
C GLY A 361 16.52 24.83 4.56
N LEU A 362 17.27 24.98 3.47
CA LEU A 362 17.51 26.27 2.82
C LEU A 362 16.24 26.85 2.17
N ASP A 363 15.47 26.02 1.46
CA ASP A 363 14.21 26.43 0.84
C ASP A 363 13.20 26.90 1.91
N ASN A 364 13.15 26.21 3.05
CA ASN A 364 12.33 26.61 4.21
C ASN A 364 12.82 27.94 4.81
N ALA A 365 14.13 28.15 4.95
CA ALA A 365 14.67 29.44 5.42
C ALA A 365 14.34 30.59 4.44
N VAL A 366 14.39 30.35 3.13
CA VAL A 366 13.98 31.31 2.10
C VAL A 366 12.49 31.65 2.21
N LEU A 367 11.64 30.64 2.39
CA LEU A 367 10.21 30.82 2.56
C LEU A 367 9.89 31.61 3.84
N TYR A 368 10.51 31.24 4.96
CA TYR A 368 10.39 31.94 6.22
C TYR A 368 10.78 33.42 6.08
N ASN A 369 11.93 33.72 5.48
CA ASN A 369 12.34 35.10 5.19
C ASN A 369 11.30 35.87 4.37
N ARG A 370 10.72 35.24 3.33
CA ARG A 370 9.69 35.87 2.49
C ARG A 370 8.41 36.16 3.26
N ILE A 371 7.97 35.26 4.14
CA ILE A 371 6.79 35.46 4.99
C ILE A 371 7.02 36.57 6.01
N GLN A 372 8.20 36.65 6.63
CA GLN A 372 8.53 37.73 7.58
C GLN A 372 8.53 39.12 6.92
N ASN A 373 8.81 39.17 5.61
CA ASN A 373 8.81 40.39 4.81
C ASN A 373 7.61 40.46 3.85
N ALA A 374 6.50 39.81 4.22
CA ALA A 374 5.30 39.75 3.39
C ALA A 374 4.64 41.12 3.17
N THR A 375 3.98 41.29 2.02
CA THR A 375 3.27 42.52 1.62
C THR A 375 1.86 42.22 1.12
N GLY A 376 1.01 43.24 1.05
CA GLY A 376 -0.38 43.09 0.62
C GLY A 376 -1.30 42.48 1.67
N THR A 377 -2.48 42.05 1.24
CA THR A 377 -3.56 41.57 2.12
C THR A 377 -3.54 40.04 2.24
N PRO A 378 -3.68 39.47 3.46
CA PRO A 378 -3.82 38.02 3.67
C PRO A 378 -5.12 37.47 3.07
N LEU A 379 -5.13 36.18 2.73
CA LEU A 379 -6.37 35.47 2.40
C LEU A 379 -7.14 35.17 3.70
N THR A 380 -8.47 35.08 3.60
CA THR A 380 -9.28 34.43 4.64
C THR A 380 -9.27 32.93 4.37
N VAL A 381 -8.89 32.15 5.38
CA VAL A 381 -8.81 30.68 5.30
C VAL A 381 -9.72 30.10 6.37
N LYS A 382 -10.55 29.12 6.00
CA LYS A 382 -11.31 28.32 6.96
C LYS A 382 -11.06 26.84 6.70
N THR A 383 -10.68 26.13 7.74
CA THR A 383 -10.72 24.66 7.74
C THR A 383 -12.18 24.27 7.97
N LEU A 384 -12.80 23.57 7.03
CA LEU A 384 -14.23 23.25 7.09
C LEU A 384 -14.48 21.91 7.79
N SER A 385 -13.77 20.87 7.34
CA SER A 385 -13.95 19.51 7.83
C SER A 385 -12.78 18.63 7.41
N ALA A 386 -12.63 17.50 8.09
CA ALA A 386 -11.68 16.45 7.72
C ALA A 386 -12.26 15.06 8.02
N ILE A 387 -11.82 14.07 7.25
CA ILE A 387 -12.15 12.65 7.44
C ILE A 387 -10.88 11.83 7.41
N GLN A 388 -10.74 10.94 8.38
CA GLN A 388 -9.61 10.03 8.52
C GLN A 388 -9.80 8.74 7.72
N GLY A 389 -8.70 8.26 7.15
CA GLY A 389 -8.45 6.84 6.87
C GLY A 389 -7.37 6.28 7.81
N ALA A 390 -6.76 5.15 7.45
CA ALA A 390 -5.67 4.57 8.23
C ALA A 390 -4.31 5.25 7.96
N THR A 391 -4.03 5.59 6.70
CA THR A 391 -2.75 6.22 6.29
C THR A 391 -2.94 7.53 5.53
N GLU A 392 -4.18 7.98 5.37
CA GLU A 392 -4.54 9.23 4.69
C GLU A 392 -5.57 10.02 5.52
N ILE A 393 -5.52 11.34 5.46
CA ILE A 393 -6.58 12.24 5.95
C ILE A 393 -7.01 13.13 4.78
N PHE A 394 -8.32 13.30 4.63
CA PHE A 394 -8.92 14.17 3.62
C PHE A 394 -9.47 15.42 4.27
N GLY A 395 -9.12 16.59 3.76
CA GLY A 395 -9.55 17.89 4.29
C GLY A 395 -10.31 18.73 3.27
N ARG A 396 -11.29 19.51 3.75
CA ARG A 396 -11.94 20.58 2.99
C ARG A 396 -11.70 21.94 3.62
N ALA A 397 -11.50 22.94 2.77
CA ALA A 397 -11.24 24.30 3.18
C ALA A 397 -11.89 25.31 2.25
N SER A 398 -12.19 26.51 2.77
CA SER A 398 -12.58 27.66 1.97
C SER A 398 -11.49 28.71 1.98
N PHE A 399 -11.21 29.29 0.81
CA PHE A 399 -10.23 30.35 0.61
C PHE A 399 -10.92 31.53 -0.06
N SER A 400 -10.86 32.72 0.54
CA SER A 400 -11.45 33.93 -0.05
C SER A 400 -10.52 35.14 0.09
N GLY A 401 -10.61 36.08 -0.85
CA GLY A 401 -9.77 37.27 -0.89
C GLY A 401 -8.94 37.34 -2.17
N THR A 402 -7.64 37.59 -2.02
CA THR A 402 -6.68 37.69 -3.13
C THR A 402 -6.30 36.30 -3.69
N THR A 403 -5.60 36.26 -4.82
CA THR A 403 -5.11 35.00 -5.40
C THR A 403 -4.04 34.35 -4.52
N ALA A 404 -4.24 33.06 -4.21
CA ALA A 404 -3.25 32.25 -3.51
C ALA A 404 -2.09 31.90 -4.44
N LYS A 405 -0.86 32.07 -3.94
CA LYS A 405 0.35 31.49 -4.52
C LYS A 405 0.45 30.00 -4.22
N GLU A 406 0.06 29.61 -3.01
CA GLU A 406 0.00 28.23 -2.53
C GLU A 406 -1.18 28.14 -1.55
N LYS A 407 -1.92 27.04 -1.59
CA LYS A 407 -2.99 26.73 -0.63
C LYS A 407 -3.05 25.23 -0.42
N GLY A 408 -3.31 24.79 0.80
CA GLY A 408 -3.28 23.38 1.14
C GLY A 408 -3.61 23.11 2.59
N PHE A 409 -3.21 21.95 3.08
CA PHE A 409 -3.29 21.56 4.48
C PHE A 409 -1.89 21.32 5.06
N CYS A 410 -1.71 21.66 6.32
CA CYS A 410 -0.54 21.31 7.12
C CYS A 410 -0.96 20.46 8.32
N TRP A 411 -0.09 19.55 8.76
CA TRP A 411 -0.35 18.63 9.85
C TRP A 411 0.90 18.26 10.64
N SER A 412 0.67 17.86 11.89
CA SER A 412 1.68 17.30 12.81
C SER A 412 0.98 16.55 13.94
N GLU A 413 1.74 15.79 14.74
CA GLU A 413 1.24 15.15 15.97
C GLU A 413 1.10 16.15 17.14
N GLU A 414 1.67 17.34 16.98
CA GLU A 414 1.58 18.43 17.94
C GLU A 414 0.40 19.37 17.59
N PRO A 415 -0.29 19.94 18.58
CA PRO A 415 -1.31 20.96 18.32
C PRO A 415 -0.76 22.14 17.50
N TYR A 416 -1.60 22.68 16.60
CA TYR A 416 -1.32 23.87 15.77
C TYR A 416 -0.21 23.71 14.71
N PRO A 417 -0.34 22.76 13.78
CA PRO A 417 0.66 22.52 12.73
C PRO A 417 0.89 23.75 11.87
N THR A 418 2.10 23.94 11.35
CA THR A 418 2.49 25.05 10.49
C THR A 418 2.90 24.54 9.11
N ILE A 419 3.07 25.45 8.16
CA ILE A 419 3.62 25.09 6.85
C ILE A 419 5.07 24.55 6.91
N PHE A 420 5.76 24.65 8.04
CA PHE A 420 7.10 24.10 8.22
C PHE A 420 7.10 22.71 8.88
N ASP A 421 5.92 22.24 9.29
CA ASP A 421 5.67 20.84 9.57
C ASP A 421 5.32 20.13 8.24
N ASN A 422 4.60 19.01 8.29
CA ASN A 422 4.14 18.37 7.07
C ASN A 422 3.07 19.23 6.39
N ARG A 423 3.14 19.34 5.05
CA ARG A 423 2.10 20.03 4.27
C ARG A 423 1.89 19.38 2.90
N SER A 424 0.68 19.54 2.39
CA SER A 424 0.27 18.98 1.10
C SER A 424 -0.59 19.97 0.34
N THR A 425 -0.39 19.98 -0.97
CA THR A 425 -1.22 20.65 -1.96
C THR A 425 -1.91 19.65 -2.90
N THR A 426 -1.73 18.35 -2.66
CA THR A 426 -2.39 17.28 -3.41
C THR A 426 -3.89 17.39 -3.24
N VAL A 427 -4.61 17.39 -4.36
CA VAL A 427 -6.05 17.61 -4.40
C VAL A 427 -6.74 16.60 -5.31
N TYR A 428 -7.90 16.14 -4.88
CA TYR A 428 -8.87 15.47 -5.74
C TYR A 428 -10.04 16.42 -6.00
N ASP A 429 -10.50 16.46 -7.25
CA ASP A 429 -11.74 17.17 -7.59
C ASP A 429 -12.94 16.25 -7.37
N ASN A 430 -13.84 16.67 -6.50
CA ASN A 430 -15.14 16.02 -6.28
C ASN A 430 -16.10 17.06 -5.69
N ASN A 431 -16.85 17.75 -6.55
CA ASN A 431 -17.65 18.93 -6.17
C ASN A 431 -16.85 19.98 -5.38
N GLY A 432 -15.64 20.27 -5.88
CA GLY A 432 -14.65 21.14 -5.24
C GLY A 432 -13.49 20.37 -4.61
N ASP A 433 -12.44 21.11 -4.25
CA ASP A 433 -11.16 20.58 -3.77
C ASP A 433 -11.30 19.72 -2.49
N ILE A 434 -10.84 18.47 -2.56
CA ILE A 434 -10.53 17.61 -1.41
C ILE A 434 -9.01 17.50 -1.30
N TYR A 435 -8.44 18.04 -0.23
CA TYR A 435 -7.00 17.99 0.02
C TYR A 435 -6.63 16.66 0.66
N ALA A 436 -5.60 16.00 0.13
CA ALA A 436 -5.12 14.73 0.65
C ALA A 436 -3.82 14.92 1.43
N MET A 437 -3.83 14.50 2.69
CA MET A 437 -2.66 14.32 3.54
C MET A 437 -2.38 12.82 3.52
N GLN A 438 -1.18 12.42 3.08
CA GLN A 438 -0.84 11.03 2.78
C GLN A 438 0.40 10.61 3.57
N GLU A 439 0.70 9.31 3.56
CA GLU A 439 1.86 8.73 4.25
C GLU A 439 1.83 8.99 5.77
N LEU A 440 0.63 9.02 6.36
CA LEU A 440 0.46 9.15 7.80
C LEU A 440 0.62 7.79 8.49
N ASP A 441 1.13 7.82 9.72
CA ASP A 441 1.19 6.62 10.54
C ASP A 441 -0.23 6.22 11.00
N PRO A 442 -0.58 4.92 10.90
CA PRO A 442 -1.83 4.39 11.46
C PRO A 442 -1.90 4.53 12.98
N ALA A 443 -3.13 4.62 13.50
CA ALA A 443 -3.41 4.70 14.93
C ALA A 443 -2.69 5.86 15.66
N THR A 444 -2.58 7.02 14.99
CA THR A 444 -1.86 8.20 15.48
C THR A 444 -2.75 9.43 15.51
N VAL A 445 -2.63 10.26 16.56
CA VAL A 445 -3.38 11.52 16.65
C VAL A 445 -2.65 12.59 15.85
N TYR A 446 -3.29 13.12 14.82
CA TYR A 446 -2.81 14.30 14.10
C TYR A 446 -3.67 15.52 14.38
N TYR A 447 -3.05 16.69 14.30
CA TYR A 447 -3.71 17.98 14.19
C TYR A 447 -3.52 18.48 12.78
N VAL A 448 -4.59 18.94 12.14
CA VAL A 448 -4.59 19.42 10.76
C VAL A 448 -5.21 20.81 10.67
N ARG A 449 -4.71 21.67 9.78
CA ARG A 449 -5.41 22.90 9.40
C ARG A 449 -5.08 23.35 7.99
N ALA A 450 -6.03 24.02 7.36
CA ALA A 450 -5.82 24.65 6.07
C ALA A 450 -4.88 25.85 6.19
N TYR A 451 -4.10 26.12 5.14
CA TYR A 451 -3.27 27.30 5.02
C TYR A 451 -3.34 27.90 3.60
N ALA A 452 -3.03 29.19 3.49
CA ALA A 452 -2.78 29.83 2.21
C ALA A 452 -1.66 30.87 2.30
N ILE A 453 -0.89 30.97 1.23
CA ILE A 453 0.17 31.95 1.03
C ILE A 453 -0.26 32.85 -0.14
N SER A 454 -0.36 34.15 0.09
CA SER A 454 -0.69 35.12 -0.97
C SER A 454 0.48 35.31 -1.95
N SER A 455 0.25 36.00 -3.08
CA SER A 455 1.33 36.41 -3.99
C SER A 455 2.40 37.29 -3.32
N GLY A 456 1.99 38.07 -2.30
CA GLY A 456 2.88 38.88 -1.45
C GLY A 456 3.43 38.13 -0.22
N TYR A 457 3.29 36.80 -0.16
CA TYR A 457 3.73 35.92 0.94
C TYR A 457 3.02 36.12 2.29
N GLN A 458 1.86 36.77 2.32
CA GLN A 458 1.03 36.78 3.52
C GLN A 458 0.55 35.36 3.80
N LEU A 459 0.80 34.88 5.03
CA LEU A 459 0.44 33.54 5.48
C LEU A 459 -0.81 33.60 6.34
N SER A 460 -1.81 32.81 5.97
CA SER A 460 -3.06 32.66 6.71
C SER A 460 -3.30 31.19 7.02
N TYR A 461 -3.90 30.94 8.18
CA TYR A 461 -4.31 29.61 8.64
C TYR A 461 -5.80 29.57 8.95
N GLY A 462 -6.43 28.42 8.74
CA GLY A 462 -7.75 28.10 9.27
C GLY A 462 -7.68 27.50 10.67
N ASP A 463 -8.85 27.14 11.20
CA ASP A 463 -8.98 26.47 12.50
C ASP A 463 -8.31 25.08 12.50
N VAL A 464 -7.87 24.64 13.68
CA VAL A 464 -7.25 23.32 13.86
C VAL A 464 -8.32 22.27 14.08
N LEU A 465 -8.18 21.13 13.41
CA LEU A 465 -8.96 19.93 13.67
C LEU A 465 -8.05 18.82 14.22
N LYS A 466 -8.49 18.16 15.30
CA LYS A 466 -7.88 16.92 15.81
C LYS A 466 -8.48 15.73 15.04
N VAL A 467 -7.62 14.99 14.35
CA VAL A 467 -8.00 13.89 13.46
C VAL A 467 -7.09 12.70 13.74
N PRO A 468 -7.54 11.70 14.52
CA PRO A 468 -6.80 10.46 14.68
C PRO A 468 -6.92 9.58 13.44
N THR A 469 -5.80 9.04 12.95
CA THR A 469 -5.80 7.98 11.95
C THR A 469 -6.29 6.66 12.56
N ARG A 470 -6.82 5.80 11.70
CA ARG A 470 -7.30 4.46 12.09
C ARG A 470 -6.14 3.49 12.23
N PRO A 471 -6.31 2.37 12.97
CA PRO A 471 -5.43 1.22 12.84
C PRO A 471 -5.35 0.74 11.39
N LEU A 472 -4.17 0.27 10.98
CA LEU A 472 -3.97 -0.30 9.65
C LEU A 472 -4.85 -1.55 9.50
N GLY A 473 -5.59 -1.64 8.40
CA GLY A 473 -6.36 -2.85 8.11
C GLY A 473 -5.44 -4.05 7.84
N ASN A 474 -5.98 -5.25 8.03
CA ASN A 474 -5.26 -6.51 7.86
C ASN A 474 -5.95 -7.45 6.85
N VAL A 475 -6.77 -6.87 5.95
CA VAL A 475 -7.43 -7.60 4.86
C VAL A 475 -6.38 -8.28 4.01
N ARG A 476 -6.63 -9.56 3.68
CA ARG A 476 -5.76 -10.39 2.86
C ARG A 476 -6.58 -10.96 1.70
N PHE A 477 -5.91 -11.36 0.63
CA PHE A 477 -6.58 -12.05 -0.46
C PHE A 477 -5.77 -13.22 -1.01
N SER A 478 -6.46 -14.09 -1.72
CA SER A 478 -5.89 -15.06 -2.65
C SER A 478 -6.63 -14.96 -3.99
N TYR A 479 -5.93 -15.27 -5.07
CA TYR A 479 -6.50 -15.38 -6.41
C TYR A 479 -6.06 -16.70 -7.04
N GLY A 480 -6.99 -17.52 -7.52
CA GLY A 480 -6.69 -18.89 -7.96
C GLY A 480 -6.05 -19.00 -9.35
N ASN A 481 -5.80 -17.89 -10.04
CA ASN A 481 -5.03 -17.84 -11.29
C ASN A 481 -5.63 -18.68 -12.43
N GLU A 482 -6.96 -18.75 -12.51
CA GLU A 482 -7.68 -19.68 -13.39
C GLU A 482 -7.93 -19.16 -14.83
N GLY A 483 -7.48 -17.95 -15.16
CA GLY A 483 -7.60 -17.32 -16.49
C GLY A 483 -6.33 -17.42 -17.35
N ASP A 484 -6.32 -16.71 -18.49
CA ASP A 484 -5.09 -16.49 -19.27
C ASP A 484 -4.16 -15.47 -18.59
N GLU A 485 -2.92 -15.31 -19.07
CA GLU A 485 -1.92 -14.43 -18.44
C GLU A 485 -2.42 -12.98 -18.28
N ALA A 486 -3.10 -12.44 -19.30
CA ALA A 486 -3.62 -11.08 -19.29
C ALA A 486 -4.75 -10.91 -18.28
N THR A 487 -5.69 -11.85 -18.24
CA THR A 487 -6.82 -11.90 -17.31
C THR A 487 -6.33 -12.03 -15.87
N ASN A 488 -5.40 -12.95 -15.63
CA ASN A 488 -4.82 -13.17 -14.31
C ASN A 488 -4.13 -11.92 -13.79
N LYS A 489 -3.35 -11.25 -14.64
CA LYS A 489 -2.69 -9.98 -14.28
C LYS A 489 -3.69 -8.89 -13.93
N ARG A 490 -4.81 -8.76 -14.67
CA ARG A 490 -5.85 -7.76 -14.40
C ARG A 490 -6.58 -8.03 -13.09
N ILE A 491 -7.06 -9.25 -12.87
CA ILE A 491 -7.85 -9.59 -11.67
C ILE A 491 -6.96 -9.53 -10.43
N TYR A 492 -5.73 -10.01 -10.50
CA TYR A 492 -4.79 -9.91 -9.38
C TYR A 492 -4.54 -8.45 -8.99
N ALA A 493 -4.25 -7.58 -9.97
CA ALA A 493 -4.05 -6.14 -9.71
C ALA A 493 -5.30 -5.48 -9.12
N ALA A 494 -6.49 -5.81 -9.64
CA ALA A 494 -7.75 -5.31 -9.10
C ALA A 494 -7.99 -5.73 -7.64
N CYS A 495 -7.64 -6.97 -7.28
CA CYS A 495 -7.71 -7.47 -5.91
C CYS A 495 -6.67 -6.79 -5.00
N GLU A 496 -5.43 -6.64 -5.48
CA GLU A 496 -4.36 -5.95 -4.76
C GLU A 496 -4.74 -4.50 -4.43
N ASP A 497 -5.26 -3.76 -5.42
CA ASP A 497 -5.72 -2.39 -5.24
C ASP A 497 -6.91 -2.30 -4.26
N ALA A 498 -7.92 -3.17 -4.38
CA ALA A 498 -9.08 -3.15 -3.50
C ALA A 498 -8.70 -3.44 -2.04
N VAL A 499 -7.83 -4.44 -1.83
CA VAL A 499 -7.28 -4.76 -0.51
C VAL A 499 -6.43 -3.62 0.04
N TRP A 500 -5.63 -2.96 -0.81
CA TRP A 500 -4.89 -1.77 -0.40
C TRP A 500 -5.85 -0.67 0.08
N MET A 501 -6.97 -0.42 -0.60
CA MET A 501 -7.95 0.59 -0.21
C MET A 501 -8.59 0.25 1.14
N TRP A 502 -9.02 -0.99 1.37
CA TRP A 502 -9.57 -1.38 2.68
C TRP A 502 -8.55 -1.31 3.80
N ASN A 503 -7.27 -1.60 3.54
CA ASN A 503 -6.24 -1.56 4.57
C ASN A 503 -5.79 -0.14 4.91
N ASN A 504 -5.55 0.69 3.90
CA ASN A 504 -4.94 2.02 4.05
C ASN A 504 -5.97 3.14 4.20
N ILE A 505 -7.18 2.95 3.68
CA ILE A 505 -8.26 3.94 3.77
C ILE A 505 -9.29 3.49 4.80
N GLY A 506 -9.90 2.30 4.63
CA GLY A 506 -10.96 1.81 5.52
C GLY A 506 -10.49 1.34 6.90
N GLY A 507 -9.25 0.85 7.02
CA GLY A 507 -8.76 0.20 8.25
C GLY A 507 -9.52 -1.09 8.61
N ILE A 508 -10.02 -1.82 7.60
CA ILE A 508 -10.84 -3.03 7.79
C ILE A 508 -10.03 -4.18 8.39
N GLN A 509 -10.61 -4.86 9.38
CA GLN A 509 -9.97 -5.95 10.12
C GLN A 509 -10.64 -7.30 9.83
N ASP A 510 -9.85 -8.35 9.90
CA ASP A 510 -10.21 -9.77 9.92
C ASP A 510 -11.10 -10.24 8.76
N PHE A 511 -10.80 -9.74 7.56
CA PHE A 511 -11.43 -10.18 6.31
C PHE A 511 -10.45 -10.87 5.37
N PHE A 512 -10.89 -11.95 4.73
CA PHE A 512 -10.12 -12.70 3.74
C PHE A 512 -10.91 -12.82 2.44
N LEU A 513 -10.36 -12.29 1.35
CA LEU A 513 -10.96 -12.38 0.02
C LEU A 513 -10.36 -13.55 -0.79
N SER A 514 -11.17 -14.54 -1.13
CA SER A 514 -10.81 -15.67 -2.01
C SER A 514 -11.41 -15.43 -3.39
N ALA A 515 -10.64 -14.83 -4.29
CA ALA A 515 -11.10 -14.51 -5.64
C ALA A 515 -10.80 -15.65 -6.64
N HIS A 516 -11.76 -15.96 -7.50
CA HIS A 516 -11.68 -17.03 -8.50
C HIS A 516 -12.19 -16.53 -9.83
N TYR A 517 -11.51 -16.86 -10.92
CA TYR A 517 -11.98 -16.52 -12.26
C TYR A 517 -13.02 -17.53 -12.78
N LYS A 518 -14.16 -17.03 -13.24
CA LYS A 518 -15.28 -17.84 -13.78
C LYS A 518 -15.35 -17.68 -15.31
N TYR A 519 -15.20 -18.80 -16.03
CA TYR A 519 -15.21 -18.86 -17.51
C TYR A 519 -16.22 -19.86 -18.06
N GLY A 520 -16.66 -19.67 -19.31
CA GLY A 520 -17.51 -20.61 -20.05
C GLY A 520 -18.95 -20.14 -20.32
N ALA A 521 -19.79 -21.05 -20.82
CA ALA A 521 -21.18 -20.74 -21.16
C ALA A 521 -21.98 -20.31 -19.92
N GLY A 522 -22.54 -19.09 -19.94
CA GLY A 522 -23.21 -18.48 -18.79
C GLY A 522 -22.30 -17.67 -17.86
N ALA A 523 -20.98 -17.70 -18.04
CA ALA A 523 -20.03 -16.88 -17.29
C ALA A 523 -19.96 -15.43 -17.80
N GLY A 524 -20.41 -15.16 -19.03
CA GLY A 524 -20.42 -13.81 -19.64
C GLY A 524 -21.70 -12.99 -19.45
N SER A 525 -22.75 -13.57 -18.86
CA SER A 525 -24.04 -12.90 -18.63
C SER A 525 -24.21 -12.32 -17.21
N GLY A 526 -23.21 -12.48 -16.34
CA GLY A 526 -23.25 -12.05 -14.94
C GLY A 526 -22.14 -11.07 -14.57
N THR A 527 -22.36 -10.32 -13.49
CA THR A 527 -21.36 -9.54 -12.74
C THR A 527 -20.38 -10.48 -12.02
N ALA A 528 -19.39 -9.93 -11.31
CA ALA A 528 -18.73 -10.72 -10.28
C ALA A 528 -19.74 -10.99 -9.14
N GLU A 529 -19.47 -11.99 -8.30
CA GLU A 529 -20.35 -12.36 -7.19
C GLU A 529 -19.49 -12.73 -5.98
N CYS A 530 -19.66 -12.06 -4.86
CA CYS A 530 -19.00 -12.43 -3.60
C CYS A 530 -19.99 -12.95 -2.57
N SER A 531 -19.69 -14.14 -2.04
CA SER A 531 -20.41 -14.71 -0.91
C SER A 531 -19.84 -14.21 0.42
N TYR A 532 -20.64 -14.36 1.48
CA TYR A 532 -20.21 -14.05 2.84
C TYR A 532 -18.93 -14.80 3.21
N GLY A 533 -18.02 -14.11 3.91
CA GLY A 533 -16.71 -14.67 4.24
C GLY A 533 -15.69 -14.57 3.12
N GLY A 534 -16.06 -13.95 1.98
CA GLY A 534 -15.12 -13.43 1.00
C GLY A 534 -14.80 -14.34 -0.17
N TYR A 535 -15.54 -15.43 -0.40
CA TYR A 535 -15.39 -16.20 -1.65
C TYR A 535 -16.05 -15.44 -2.81
N MET A 536 -15.25 -15.01 -3.77
CA MET A 536 -15.65 -14.18 -4.92
C MET A 536 -15.40 -14.92 -6.23
N SER A 537 -16.40 -14.92 -7.10
CA SER A 537 -16.30 -15.38 -8.49
C SER A 537 -16.30 -14.18 -9.44
N VAL A 538 -15.20 -13.93 -10.13
CA VAL A 538 -15.02 -12.82 -11.06
C VAL A 538 -15.37 -13.26 -12.49
N SER A 539 -16.26 -12.52 -13.14
CA SER A 539 -16.79 -12.80 -14.47
C SER A 539 -15.74 -12.73 -15.59
N GLN A 540 -15.98 -13.46 -16.69
CA GLN A 540 -15.16 -13.40 -17.91
C GLN A 540 -15.27 -12.06 -18.65
N ASN A 541 -16.24 -11.20 -18.31
CA ASN A 541 -16.35 -9.85 -18.86
C ASN A 541 -15.23 -8.96 -18.30
N GLU A 542 -14.36 -8.42 -19.16
CA GLU A 542 -13.24 -7.56 -18.75
C GLU A 542 -13.69 -6.33 -17.95
N GLY A 543 -14.90 -5.81 -18.19
CA GLY A 543 -15.47 -4.69 -17.44
C GLY A 543 -15.68 -5.00 -15.94
N CYS A 544 -15.78 -6.28 -15.58
CA CYS A 544 -15.94 -6.76 -14.20
C CYS A 544 -14.60 -7.12 -13.54
N GLN A 545 -13.48 -7.02 -14.25
CA GLN A 545 -12.13 -7.37 -13.77
C GLN A 545 -11.38 -6.12 -13.27
N ARG A 546 -12.11 -5.19 -12.65
CA ARG A 546 -11.62 -3.87 -12.23
C ARG A 546 -11.70 -3.71 -10.72
N THR A 547 -10.83 -2.85 -10.18
CA THR A 547 -10.78 -2.52 -8.74
C THR A 547 -12.15 -2.14 -8.18
N GLY A 548 -12.92 -1.31 -8.89
CA GLY A 548 -14.25 -0.90 -8.46
C GLY A 548 -15.23 -2.07 -8.32
N THR A 549 -15.17 -3.06 -9.22
CA THR A 549 -15.97 -4.29 -9.11
C THR A 549 -15.55 -5.12 -7.90
N ILE A 550 -14.24 -5.28 -7.66
CA ILE A 550 -13.77 -6.03 -6.48
C ILE A 550 -14.16 -5.32 -5.18
N LEU A 551 -14.12 -3.99 -5.14
CA LEU A 551 -14.59 -3.20 -4.00
C LEU A 551 -16.08 -3.38 -3.75
N HIS A 552 -16.90 -3.29 -4.80
CA HIS A 552 -18.33 -3.51 -4.73
C HIS A 552 -18.65 -4.92 -4.23
N GLU A 553 -18.20 -5.95 -4.94
CA GLU A 553 -18.47 -7.34 -4.60
C GLU A 553 -17.90 -7.70 -3.23
N GLY A 554 -16.70 -7.23 -2.89
CA GLY A 554 -16.12 -7.45 -1.57
C GLY A 554 -16.94 -6.86 -0.44
N ALA A 555 -17.70 -5.78 -0.68
CA ALA A 555 -18.63 -5.21 0.29
C ALA A 555 -19.72 -6.22 0.69
N HIS A 556 -20.19 -7.07 -0.24
CA HIS A 556 -21.08 -8.20 0.07
C HIS A 556 -20.42 -9.18 1.03
N GLY A 557 -19.15 -9.52 0.78
CA GLY A 557 -18.35 -10.38 1.66
C GLY A 557 -18.17 -9.80 3.07
N LEU A 558 -18.16 -8.48 3.19
CA LEU A 558 -18.06 -7.70 4.42
C LEU A 558 -19.42 -7.53 5.15
N GLY A 559 -20.53 -8.05 4.61
CA GLY A 559 -21.85 -7.98 5.24
C GLY A 559 -22.75 -6.84 4.72
N MET A 560 -22.22 -6.02 3.80
CA MET A 560 -23.00 -5.02 3.08
C MET A 560 -23.65 -5.73 1.89
N VAL A 561 -24.88 -6.27 2.07
CA VAL A 561 -25.74 -6.91 1.04
C VAL A 561 -25.61 -8.44 0.85
N PRO A 562 -26.73 -9.18 0.68
CA PRO A 562 -28.06 -8.96 1.28
C PRO A 562 -28.11 -9.63 2.66
N TYR A 563 -27.24 -9.21 3.57
CA TYR A 563 -27.22 -9.76 4.93
C TYR A 563 -28.41 -9.22 5.72
N THR A 564 -28.87 -9.92 6.77
CA THR A 564 -30.04 -9.50 7.55
C THR A 564 -29.92 -8.08 8.08
N ASP A 565 -28.73 -7.68 8.50
CA ASP A 565 -28.45 -6.35 9.05
C ASP A 565 -28.51 -5.23 7.98
N TRP A 566 -28.33 -5.60 6.71
CA TRP A 566 -28.54 -4.72 5.56
C TRP A 566 -30.00 -4.76 5.11
N THR A 567 -30.51 -5.92 4.69
CA THR A 567 -31.79 -6.10 3.98
C THR A 567 -33.03 -5.67 4.76
N ASN A 568 -33.00 -5.71 6.09
CA ASN A 568 -34.07 -5.18 6.96
C ASN A 568 -33.49 -4.26 8.03
N SER A 569 -32.61 -3.36 7.60
CA SER A 569 -31.85 -2.50 8.50
C SER A 569 -32.72 -1.43 9.17
N ILE A 570 -32.60 -1.30 10.49
CA ILE A 570 -33.13 -0.14 11.25
C ILE A 570 -32.45 1.18 10.85
N TYR A 571 -31.40 1.11 10.05
CA TYR A 571 -30.67 2.26 9.53
C TYR A 571 -31.13 2.67 8.14
N ARG A 572 -32.20 2.09 7.59
CA ARG A 572 -32.78 2.55 6.32
C ARG A 572 -34.17 3.10 6.51
N SER A 573 -34.47 4.22 5.84
CA SER A 573 -35.73 4.95 6.02
C SER A 573 -36.99 4.12 5.72
N ASN A 574 -36.95 3.16 4.78
CA ASN A 574 -38.03 2.21 4.56
C ASN A 574 -37.63 0.75 4.82
N GLY A 575 -36.59 0.50 5.61
CA GLY A 575 -36.10 -0.84 5.98
C GLY A 575 -35.38 -1.61 4.86
N ASP A 576 -36.03 -1.78 3.72
CA ASP A 576 -35.53 -2.53 2.55
C ASP A 576 -34.96 -1.61 1.44
N ARG A 577 -35.36 -0.34 1.41
CA ARG A 577 -34.88 0.68 0.48
C ARG A 577 -34.95 2.08 1.08
N GLY A 578 -34.04 2.96 0.65
CA GLY A 578 -34.09 4.39 0.94
C GLY A 578 -32.78 4.90 1.54
N ASP A 579 -32.90 5.99 2.28
CA ASP A 579 -31.75 6.70 2.85
C ASP A 579 -31.21 5.93 4.04
N TRP A 580 -29.88 5.83 4.09
CA TRP A 580 -29.17 5.43 5.28
C TRP A 580 -29.29 6.52 6.35
N LEU A 581 -29.58 6.11 7.57
CA LEU A 581 -29.90 6.97 8.71
C LEU A 581 -28.74 7.07 9.71
N GLY A 582 -27.67 6.31 9.49
CA GLY A 582 -26.51 6.31 10.35
C GLY A 582 -25.68 7.61 10.22
N PRO A 583 -25.33 8.25 11.36
CA PRO A 583 -24.69 9.55 11.35
C PRO A 583 -23.23 9.54 10.86
N ARG A 584 -22.54 8.39 10.88
CA ARG A 584 -21.17 8.31 10.39
C ARG A 584 -21.13 8.36 8.87
N VAL A 585 -21.98 7.58 8.20
CA VAL A 585 -22.14 7.62 6.74
C VAL A 585 -22.56 9.01 6.27
N ASP A 586 -23.50 9.66 6.98
CA ASP A 586 -23.87 11.06 6.73
C ASP A 586 -22.64 11.97 6.72
N ARG A 587 -21.76 11.88 7.73
CA ARG A 587 -20.54 12.69 7.80
C ARG A 587 -19.63 12.43 6.59
N VAL A 588 -19.46 11.17 6.19
CA VAL A 588 -18.63 10.81 5.03
C VAL A 588 -19.19 11.35 3.74
N ILE A 589 -20.47 11.12 3.48
CA ILE A 589 -21.06 11.50 2.19
C ILE A 589 -21.22 13.02 2.05
N GLN A 590 -21.57 13.72 3.14
CA GLN A 590 -21.66 15.18 3.13
C GLN A 590 -20.30 15.83 2.92
N PHE A 591 -19.23 15.23 3.44
CA PHE A 591 -17.86 15.63 3.12
C PHE A 591 -17.53 15.35 1.66
N LEU A 592 -17.74 14.12 1.17
CA LEU A 592 -17.41 13.75 -0.21
C LEU A 592 -18.14 14.65 -1.21
N ASP A 593 -19.45 14.82 -1.05
CA ASP A 593 -20.29 15.60 -1.97
C ASP A 593 -20.22 17.11 -1.74
N ASN A 594 -19.52 17.58 -0.70
CA ASN A 594 -19.52 18.99 -0.30
C ASN A 594 -20.95 19.55 -0.11
N ASN A 595 -21.84 18.73 0.43
CA ASN A 595 -23.27 19.02 0.54
C ASN A 595 -23.79 18.55 1.91
N PRO A 596 -24.22 19.46 2.80
CA PRO A 596 -24.65 19.11 4.16
C PRO A 596 -25.95 18.29 4.21
N SER A 597 -26.66 18.16 3.10
CA SER A 597 -27.89 17.37 3.00
C SER A 597 -27.70 16.06 2.21
N ALA A 598 -26.49 15.73 1.78
CA ALA A 598 -26.23 14.49 1.06
C ALA A 598 -26.52 13.26 1.94
N LYS A 599 -27.02 12.20 1.31
CA LYS A 599 -27.43 10.94 1.93
C LYS A 599 -26.95 9.78 1.08
N LEU A 600 -26.57 8.69 1.76
CA LEU A 600 -26.35 7.41 1.08
C LEU A 600 -27.72 6.79 0.88
N HIS A 601 -28.06 6.49 -0.37
CA HIS A 601 -29.26 5.76 -0.75
C HIS A 601 -28.88 4.30 -0.97
N GLY A 602 -29.77 3.37 -0.64
CA GLY A 602 -29.55 1.97 -0.97
C GLY A 602 -30.85 1.20 -1.14
N ASP A 603 -30.73 0.05 -1.76
CA ASP A 603 -31.75 -0.98 -1.79
C ASP A 603 -31.20 -2.28 -1.21
N ASN A 604 -31.91 -3.39 -1.35
CA ASN A 604 -31.46 -4.68 -0.81
C ASN A 604 -30.14 -5.18 -1.39
N GLN A 605 -29.68 -4.62 -2.51
CA GLN A 605 -28.51 -5.08 -3.26
C GLN A 605 -27.41 -4.03 -3.46
N HIS A 606 -27.74 -2.75 -3.36
CA HIS A 606 -26.87 -1.70 -3.88
C HIS A 606 -26.84 -0.48 -2.97
N MET A 607 -25.79 0.32 -3.13
CA MET A 607 -25.67 1.63 -2.47
C MET A 607 -25.21 2.72 -3.44
N TRP A 608 -25.70 3.94 -3.25
CA TRP A 608 -25.35 5.11 -4.05
C TRP A 608 -25.31 6.37 -3.19
N PRO A 609 -24.51 7.38 -3.56
CA PRO A 609 -23.40 7.33 -4.49
C PRO A 609 -22.24 6.44 -4.00
N TYR A 610 -21.24 6.22 -4.86
CA TYR A 610 -19.97 5.53 -4.54
C TYR A 610 -20.03 4.03 -4.23
N GLY A 611 -21.16 3.34 -4.46
CA GLY A 611 -21.25 1.88 -4.34
C GLY A 611 -20.57 1.08 -5.45
N ILE A 612 -20.35 1.71 -6.62
CA ILE A 612 -19.73 1.08 -7.80
C ILE A 612 -20.47 -0.19 -8.24
N ASN A 613 -21.79 -0.08 -8.40
CA ASN A 613 -22.71 -1.23 -8.57
C ASN A 613 -22.60 -1.93 -9.93
N GLY A 614 -21.64 -1.53 -10.76
CA GLY A 614 -21.34 -2.16 -12.02
C GLY A 614 -20.24 -1.43 -12.77
N ALA A 615 -19.76 -2.06 -13.85
CA ALA A 615 -18.65 -1.55 -14.66
C ALA A 615 -18.89 -0.13 -15.20
N GLY A 616 -20.16 0.25 -15.43
CA GLY A 616 -20.54 1.59 -15.90
C GLY A 616 -20.43 2.69 -14.83
N GLU A 617 -20.41 2.34 -13.55
CA GLU A 617 -20.22 3.29 -12.44
C GLU A 617 -18.74 3.45 -12.06
N ASP A 618 -17.87 2.56 -12.54
CA ASP A 618 -16.44 2.60 -12.28
C ASP A 618 -15.72 3.58 -13.24
N SER A 619 -15.50 4.80 -12.76
CA SER A 619 -14.76 5.84 -13.48
C SER A 619 -13.23 5.64 -13.49
N GLY A 620 -12.69 4.69 -12.71
CA GLY A 620 -11.25 4.52 -12.51
C GLY A 620 -10.59 5.65 -11.70
N SER A 621 -11.37 6.57 -11.14
CA SER A 621 -10.85 7.74 -10.44
C SER A 621 -10.33 7.37 -9.05
N PRO A 622 -9.12 7.84 -8.64
CA PRO A 622 -8.57 7.56 -7.31
C PRO A 622 -9.46 7.96 -6.13
N ILE A 623 -10.27 9.01 -6.28
CA ILE A 623 -11.19 9.46 -5.23
C ILE A 623 -12.43 8.57 -5.12
N LEU A 624 -12.87 7.94 -6.22
CA LEU A 624 -14.01 7.01 -6.21
C LEU A 624 -13.74 5.79 -5.31
N TYR A 625 -12.55 5.19 -5.47
CA TYR A 625 -12.17 4.02 -4.68
C TYR A 625 -11.96 4.35 -3.19
N ARG A 626 -11.37 5.51 -2.89
CA ARG A 626 -11.24 6.02 -1.51
C ARG A 626 -12.61 6.30 -0.90
N ALA A 627 -13.51 6.94 -1.63
CA ALA A 627 -14.88 7.22 -1.20
C ALA A 627 -15.63 5.93 -0.85
N ASN A 628 -15.53 4.91 -1.70
CA ASN A 628 -16.12 3.59 -1.43
C ASN A 628 -15.56 2.98 -0.13
N ALA A 629 -14.23 2.93 0.02
CA ALA A 629 -13.61 2.37 1.22
C ALA A 629 -13.97 3.12 2.52
N LEU A 630 -14.05 4.46 2.47
CA LEU A 630 -14.52 5.29 3.60
C LEU A 630 -15.99 5.03 3.93
N LEU A 631 -16.84 4.75 2.94
CA LEU A 631 -18.26 4.47 3.16
C LEU A 631 -18.50 3.06 3.70
N VAL A 632 -17.80 2.04 3.20
CA VAL A 632 -17.85 0.67 3.74
C VAL A 632 -17.43 0.66 5.21
N GLU A 633 -16.38 1.39 5.54
CA GLU A 633 -15.95 1.63 6.91
C GLU A 633 -17.06 2.32 7.73
N ALA A 634 -17.58 3.45 7.25
CA ALA A 634 -18.59 4.22 7.95
C ALA A 634 -19.88 3.44 8.23
N LEU A 635 -20.29 2.57 7.31
CA LEU A 635 -21.43 1.66 7.48
C LEU A 635 -21.20 0.70 8.65
N SER A 636 -19.96 0.26 8.83
CA SER A 636 -19.55 -0.63 9.91
C SER A 636 -19.53 0.10 11.25
N GLU A 637 -19.05 1.35 11.26
CA GLU A 637 -19.11 2.23 12.42
C GLU A 637 -20.53 2.60 12.82
N ASP A 638 -21.44 2.74 11.85
CA ASP A 638 -22.87 2.94 12.12
C ASP A 638 -23.54 1.68 12.65
N GLY A 639 -23.02 0.50 12.30
CA GLY A 639 -23.23 -0.73 13.05
C GLY A 639 -23.63 -1.95 12.24
N ILE A 640 -23.28 -1.99 10.96
CA ILE A 640 -23.27 -3.24 10.19
C ILE A 640 -22.15 -4.15 10.69
N THR A 641 -22.45 -5.44 10.80
CA THR A 641 -21.51 -6.47 11.28
C THR A 641 -20.73 -7.14 10.13
N HIS A 642 -19.48 -7.50 10.41
CA HIS A 642 -18.63 -8.28 9.51
C HIS A 642 -18.52 -9.75 10.00
N SER A 643 -18.67 -10.72 9.10
CA SER A 643 -18.24 -12.13 9.24
C SER A 643 -18.62 -12.92 10.53
N GLY A 644 -19.64 -12.51 11.28
CA GLY A 644 -20.26 -13.33 12.33
C GLY A 644 -19.63 -13.25 13.73
N GLN A 645 -18.74 -12.29 13.99
CA GLN A 645 -18.30 -11.92 15.34
C GLN A 645 -19.23 -10.86 15.97
N ALA A 646 -19.16 -10.71 17.30
CA ALA A 646 -19.94 -9.76 18.07
C ALA A 646 -19.86 -8.32 17.51
N PHE A 647 -20.98 -7.60 17.59
CA PHE A 647 -21.19 -6.23 17.12
C PHE A 647 -19.98 -5.26 17.27
N LEU A 648 -19.73 -4.53 16.16
CA LEU A 648 -19.05 -3.23 15.96
C LEU A 648 -17.53 -3.15 15.79
N THR A 649 -17.12 -2.52 14.66
CA THR A 649 -15.79 -1.91 14.51
C THR A 649 -15.79 -0.55 15.22
N PRO A 650 -14.96 -0.34 16.26
CA PRO A 650 -14.87 0.94 16.95
C PRO A 650 -14.26 2.04 16.08
N GLY A 651 -14.66 3.28 16.33
CA GLY A 651 -14.36 4.41 15.47
C GLY A 651 -14.34 5.76 16.17
N TYR A 652 -13.73 6.77 15.55
CA TYR A 652 -13.70 8.15 16.05
C TYR A 652 -15.01 8.89 15.71
N SER A 653 -16.09 8.51 16.38
CA SER A 653 -17.45 9.00 16.12
C SER A 653 -17.80 10.29 16.88
N PHE A 654 -17.18 10.51 18.04
CA PHE A 654 -17.36 11.69 18.88
C PHE A 654 -16.07 12.54 18.88
N ALA A 655 -16.15 13.73 18.28
CA ALA A 655 -15.05 14.68 18.23
C ALA A 655 -14.87 15.36 19.58
N GLN A 656 -13.90 14.87 20.36
CA GLN A 656 -13.68 15.30 21.74
C GLN A 656 -12.31 15.95 21.92
N ASP A 657 -12.22 16.87 22.87
CA ASP A 657 -10.99 17.50 23.32
C ASP A 657 -10.57 16.94 24.70
N ASP A 658 -9.32 16.47 24.79
CA ASP A 658 -8.83 15.70 25.95
C ASP A 658 -8.77 16.53 27.24
N GLU A 659 -8.73 17.86 27.12
CA GLU A 659 -8.65 18.81 28.24
C GLU A 659 -10.01 19.46 28.56
N THR A 660 -11.06 19.14 27.79
CA THR A 660 -12.41 19.68 27.97
C THR A 660 -13.22 18.89 29.00
N LYS A 661 -13.90 19.61 29.90
CA LYS A 661 -14.86 19.02 30.84
C LYS A 661 -16.19 18.74 30.14
N TYR A 662 -16.58 17.47 30.12
CA TYR A 662 -17.89 17.03 29.63
C TYR A 662 -18.83 16.67 30.79
N TYR A 663 -20.09 17.01 30.62
CA TYR A 663 -21.19 16.70 31.52
C TYR A 663 -22.09 15.66 30.85
N ILE A 664 -22.26 14.53 31.52
CA ILE A 664 -22.93 13.38 30.94
C ILE A 664 -24.40 13.36 31.38
N LYS A 665 -25.31 13.38 30.41
CA LYS A 665 -26.77 13.23 30.62
C LYS A 665 -27.30 12.00 29.89
N ASN A 666 -28.51 11.56 30.23
CA ASN A 666 -29.19 10.46 29.54
C ASN A 666 -30.40 10.99 28.77
N GLU A 667 -30.68 10.42 27.59
CA GLU A 667 -31.74 10.89 26.71
C GLU A 667 -33.15 10.60 27.24
N ALA A 668 -33.32 9.60 28.10
CA ALA A 668 -34.64 9.30 28.65
C ALA A 668 -35.13 10.43 29.56
N THR A 669 -36.28 11.03 29.23
CA THR A 669 -36.95 12.03 30.08
C THR A 669 -37.27 11.48 31.48
N THR A 670 -37.58 10.19 31.58
CA THR A 670 -37.79 9.46 32.84
C THR A 670 -36.53 9.29 33.70
N ARG A 671 -35.36 9.73 33.19
CA ARG A 671 -34.06 9.72 33.86
C ARG A 671 -33.49 11.12 34.08
N GLY A 672 -34.32 12.15 33.89
CA GLY A 672 -33.92 13.53 34.12
C GLY A 672 -32.99 14.08 33.04
N LEU A 673 -33.29 13.83 31.74
CA LEU A 673 -32.63 14.49 30.60
C LEU A 673 -32.39 15.99 30.85
N ALA A 674 -33.38 16.62 31.47
CA ALA A 674 -33.35 18.00 31.91
C ALA A 674 -32.42 18.28 33.10
N THR A 675 -32.65 17.59 34.20
CA THR A 675 -32.21 18.06 35.52
C THR A 675 -31.09 17.23 36.13
N SER A 676 -30.74 16.09 35.52
CA SER A 676 -29.84 15.10 36.12
C SER A 676 -28.51 14.96 35.40
N TYR A 677 -27.45 14.81 36.18
CA TYR A 677 -26.06 14.63 35.72
C TYR A 677 -25.50 13.31 36.23
N LEU A 678 -24.74 12.60 35.39
CA LEU A 678 -23.98 11.43 35.84
C LEU A 678 -22.78 11.89 36.67
N ARG A 679 -22.78 11.52 37.95
CA ARG A 679 -21.80 11.96 38.93
C ARG A 679 -21.14 10.77 39.61
N GLN A 680 -19.85 10.91 39.93
CA GLN A 680 -19.21 10.05 40.92
C GLN A 680 -19.46 10.59 42.34
N LYS A 681 -20.41 9.99 43.08
CA LYS A 681 -20.79 10.48 44.42
C LYS A 681 -19.69 10.24 45.45
N ASN A 682 -19.01 9.11 45.37
CA ASN A 682 -17.95 8.70 46.29
C ASN A 682 -16.92 7.83 45.57
N ALA A 683 -16.00 7.20 46.31
CA ALA A 683 -14.88 6.45 45.72
C ALA A 683 -15.27 5.33 44.74
N THR A 684 -16.50 4.81 44.79
CA THR A 684 -16.95 3.68 43.94
C THR A 684 -18.30 3.90 43.27
N ASN A 685 -19.16 4.76 43.81
CA ASN A 685 -20.56 4.90 43.41
C ASN A 685 -20.76 5.94 42.29
N ILE A 686 -21.33 5.49 41.17
CA ILE A 686 -21.79 6.32 40.05
C ILE A 686 -23.32 6.45 40.13
N ARG A 687 -23.83 7.68 40.14
CA ARG A 687 -25.27 7.96 40.26
C ARG A 687 -25.72 9.13 39.40
N PHE A 688 -27.03 9.19 39.15
CA PHE A 688 -27.66 10.42 38.72
C PHE A 688 -27.90 11.32 39.93
N GLU A 689 -27.64 12.60 39.74
CA GLU A 689 -27.94 13.62 40.73
C GLU A 689 -28.63 14.79 40.04
N GLU A 690 -29.79 15.15 40.58
CA GLU A 690 -30.55 16.32 40.16
C GLU A 690 -29.87 17.57 40.73
N MET A 691 -29.56 18.52 39.84
CA MET A 691 -28.91 19.78 40.18
C MET A 691 -29.05 20.80 39.05
N LYS A 692 -28.89 22.07 39.39
CA LYS A 692 -28.84 23.15 38.39
C LYS A 692 -27.52 23.14 37.62
N ALA A 693 -27.50 23.77 36.46
CA ALA A 693 -26.31 23.82 35.62
C ALA A 693 -25.10 24.48 36.33
N ASP A 694 -25.32 25.59 37.04
CA ASP A 694 -24.28 26.30 37.80
C ASP A 694 -23.71 25.47 38.96
N GLU A 695 -24.57 24.72 39.65
CA GLU A 695 -24.16 23.76 40.68
C GLU A 695 -23.32 22.61 40.10
N ALA A 696 -23.69 22.10 38.93
CA ALA A 696 -22.92 21.07 38.24
C ALA A 696 -21.54 21.59 37.81
N PHE A 697 -21.47 22.83 37.29
CA PHE A 697 -20.22 23.45 36.85
C PHE A 697 -19.24 23.70 38.00
N ALA A 698 -19.76 23.99 39.20
CA ALA A 698 -18.95 24.17 40.40
C ALA A 698 -18.46 22.85 41.02
N ASN A 699 -18.91 21.70 40.51
CA ASN A 699 -18.65 20.38 41.11
C ASN A 699 -17.93 19.44 40.15
N ASP A 700 -16.61 19.33 40.28
CA ASP A 700 -15.76 18.47 39.44
C ASP A 700 -16.13 16.98 39.49
N SER A 701 -16.89 16.52 40.49
CA SER A 701 -17.37 15.13 40.51
C SER A 701 -18.50 14.86 39.52
N CYS A 702 -19.12 15.91 38.95
CA CYS A 702 -20.13 15.87 37.89
C CYS A 702 -19.53 15.97 36.47
N ALA A 703 -18.23 16.28 36.37
CA ALA A 703 -17.52 16.46 35.11
C ALA A 703 -16.61 15.27 34.79
N TRP A 704 -16.42 15.03 33.49
CA TRP A 704 -15.65 13.91 32.95
C TRP A 704 -14.76 14.39 31.81
N TYR A 705 -13.49 13.99 31.83
CA TYR A 705 -12.64 14.00 30.64
C TYR A 705 -12.96 12.78 29.80
N ILE A 706 -13.14 12.99 28.50
CA ILE A 706 -13.31 11.91 27.54
C ILE A 706 -11.96 11.75 26.84
N LYS A 707 -11.50 10.51 26.64
CA LYS A 707 -10.23 10.25 25.95
C LYS A 707 -10.42 9.17 24.90
N PHE A 708 -9.84 9.37 23.72
CA PHE A 708 -9.88 8.42 22.62
C PHE A 708 -8.53 7.72 22.47
N ASN A 709 -8.53 6.40 22.34
CA ASN A 709 -7.33 5.63 22.04
C ASN A 709 -7.35 5.22 20.55
N PRO A 710 -6.50 5.80 19.69
CA PRO A 710 -6.52 5.54 18.25
C PRO A 710 -6.12 4.11 17.86
N ALA A 711 -5.38 3.38 18.70
CA ALA A 711 -4.99 1.99 18.41
C ALA A 711 -6.15 1.00 18.62
N THR A 712 -7.07 1.31 19.54
CA THR A 712 -8.21 0.44 19.86
C THR A 712 -9.55 1.03 19.40
N CYS A 713 -9.53 2.28 18.97
CA CYS A 713 -10.68 3.13 18.65
C CYS A 713 -11.74 3.26 19.77
N TYR A 714 -11.38 2.99 21.02
CA TYR A 714 -12.29 3.12 22.16
C TYR A 714 -12.11 4.43 22.91
N TYR A 715 -13.21 4.89 23.50
CA TYR A 715 -13.30 6.01 24.41
C TYR A 715 -13.23 5.56 25.86
N THR A 716 -12.63 6.38 26.72
CA THR A 716 -12.67 6.24 28.17
C THR A 716 -13.21 7.53 28.80
N PHE A 717 -13.90 7.40 29.92
CA PHE A 717 -14.44 8.53 30.68
C PHE A 717 -13.74 8.60 32.02
N VAL A 718 -13.08 9.72 32.32
CA VAL A 718 -12.28 9.94 33.53
C VAL A 718 -12.91 11.04 34.35
N ASN A 719 -13.34 10.74 35.58
CA ASN A 719 -13.95 11.72 36.45
C ASN A 719 -12.93 12.82 36.84
N VAL A 720 -13.30 14.09 36.69
CA VAL A 720 -12.38 15.23 36.90
C VAL A 720 -11.92 15.32 38.36
N ALA A 721 -12.83 15.10 39.32
CA ALA A 721 -12.49 15.22 40.75
C ALA A 721 -11.56 14.10 41.26
N THR A 722 -11.66 12.89 40.70
CA THR A 722 -11.00 11.71 41.29
C THR A 722 -9.99 11.02 40.38
N GLY A 723 -9.96 11.35 39.09
CA GLY A 723 -9.13 10.66 38.09
C GLY A 723 -9.53 9.21 37.82
N LYS A 724 -10.68 8.76 38.35
CA LYS A 724 -11.16 7.39 38.17
C LYS A 724 -11.95 7.23 36.88
N TYR A 725 -11.86 6.04 36.30
CA TYR A 725 -12.55 5.67 35.08
C TYR A 725 -14.00 5.23 35.36
N LEU A 726 -14.94 5.62 34.51
CA LEU A 726 -16.26 5.01 34.45
C LEU A 726 -16.11 3.57 33.94
N SER A 727 -16.41 2.58 34.77
CA SER A 727 -16.19 1.16 34.45
C SER A 727 -17.44 0.31 34.60
N MET A 728 -17.51 -0.75 33.80
CA MET A 728 -18.59 -1.72 33.73
C MET A 728 -18.05 -3.10 34.09
N SER A 729 -17.99 -3.44 35.38
CA SER A 729 -17.37 -4.70 35.84
C SER A 729 -18.26 -5.60 36.71
N SER A 730 -19.50 -5.19 37.07
CA SER A 730 -20.33 -5.98 37.99
C SER A 730 -21.83 -5.65 37.96
N GLY A 731 -22.48 -5.66 36.78
CA GLY A 731 -23.93 -5.36 36.64
C GLY A 731 -24.32 -3.89 36.89
N SER A 732 -23.53 -3.15 37.66
CA SER A 732 -23.62 -1.70 37.91
C SER A 732 -22.40 -0.96 37.35
N ALA A 733 -22.59 0.32 37.01
CA ALA A 733 -21.48 1.21 36.67
C ALA A 733 -20.74 1.63 37.94
N THR A 734 -19.40 1.59 37.90
CA THR A 734 -18.53 1.86 39.06
C THR A 734 -17.37 2.77 38.67
N ALA A 735 -16.70 3.35 39.68
CA ALA A 735 -15.46 4.10 39.48
C ALA A 735 -14.25 3.17 39.64
N ALA A 736 -13.48 2.97 38.57
CA ALA A 736 -12.29 2.12 38.54
C ALA A 736 -10.98 2.91 38.50
N THR A 737 -9.89 2.30 38.97
CA THR A 737 -8.54 2.87 38.90
C THR A 737 -7.77 2.47 37.63
N SER A 738 -8.36 1.61 36.79
CA SER A 738 -7.76 1.09 35.55
C SER A 738 -8.77 1.19 34.40
N ALA A 739 -8.24 1.37 33.18
CA ALA A 739 -9.02 1.43 31.95
C ALA A 739 -9.51 0.06 31.42
N SER A 740 -9.00 -1.06 31.95
CA SER A 740 -9.21 -2.43 31.42
C SER A 740 -10.68 -2.86 31.25
N ASN A 741 -11.61 -2.27 32.02
CA ASN A 741 -13.06 -2.48 31.91
C ASN A 741 -13.83 -1.16 31.77
N ALA A 742 -13.22 -0.15 31.14
CA ALA A 742 -13.74 1.22 31.04
C ALA A 742 -13.65 1.80 29.62
N SER A 743 -13.48 0.93 28.64
CA SER A 743 -13.40 1.28 27.22
C SER A 743 -14.76 1.10 26.55
N PHE A 744 -15.19 2.14 25.83
CA PHE A 744 -16.49 2.20 25.18
C PHE A 744 -16.36 2.62 23.72
N GLN A 745 -17.09 1.96 22.84
CA GLN A 745 -17.40 2.50 21.54
C GLN A 745 -18.60 3.43 21.67
N LEU A 746 -18.54 4.58 20.99
CA LEU A 746 -19.66 5.50 20.92
C LEU A 746 -20.34 5.36 19.56
N LEU A 747 -21.60 4.99 19.60
CA LEU A 747 -22.41 4.78 18.40
C LEU A 747 -23.48 5.87 18.32
N GLY A 748 -23.46 6.68 17.27
CA GLY A 748 -24.31 7.86 17.18
C GLY A 748 -25.78 7.51 16.94
N SER A 749 -26.68 8.26 17.57
CA SER A 749 -28.13 8.16 17.36
C SER A 749 -28.52 8.60 15.95
N ARG A 750 -29.45 7.85 15.37
CA ARG A 750 -30.12 8.24 14.11
C ARG A 750 -31.08 9.41 14.32
N ASN A 751 -31.69 9.48 15.50
CA ASN A 751 -32.64 10.52 15.86
C ASN A 751 -31.97 11.65 16.64
N LYS A 752 -32.41 12.89 16.37
CA LYS A 752 -32.06 14.05 17.18
C LYS A 752 -32.76 13.99 18.53
N THR A 753 -32.05 14.34 19.59
CA THR A 753 -32.65 14.47 20.91
C THR A 753 -33.53 15.72 20.96
N THR A 754 -34.79 15.55 21.31
CA THR A 754 -35.73 16.64 21.53
C THR A 754 -36.14 16.70 23.00
N TYR A 755 -36.39 17.91 23.50
CA TYR A 755 -36.94 18.17 24.81
C TYR A 755 -37.91 19.34 24.68
N GLU A 756 -39.21 19.08 24.88
CA GLU A 756 -40.27 20.06 24.59
C GLU A 756 -40.11 20.66 23.17
N ASP A 757 -40.02 21.97 23.03
CA ASP A 757 -39.83 22.66 21.74
C ASP A 757 -38.35 22.79 21.32
N PHE A 758 -37.41 22.32 22.16
CA PHE A 758 -35.98 22.38 21.88
C PHE A 758 -35.48 21.11 21.20
N THR A 759 -34.74 21.28 20.10
CA THR A 759 -34.02 20.19 19.44
C THR A 759 -32.53 20.38 19.65
N PHE A 760 -31.88 19.40 20.26
CA PHE A 760 -30.43 19.41 20.45
C PHE A 760 -29.72 19.22 19.10
N ALA A 761 -28.81 20.13 18.79
CA ALA A 761 -28.08 20.12 17.52
C ALA A 761 -27.08 18.95 17.41
N GLY A 762 -26.54 18.48 18.53
CA GLY A 762 -25.57 17.38 18.57
C GLY A 762 -26.20 16.00 18.37
N THR A 763 -25.46 14.97 18.77
CA THR A 763 -25.84 13.56 18.62
C THR A 763 -25.77 12.91 20.00
N SER A 764 -26.76 12.08 20.35
CA SER A 764 -26.66 11.21 21.52
C SER A 764 -26.02 9.89 21.09
N PHE A 765 -25.44 9.16 22.03
CA PHE A 765 -24.65 7.97 21.71
C PHE A 765 -25.04 6.77 22.57
N TRP A 766 -25.08 5.59 21.98
CA TRP A 766 -24.93 4.36 22.73
C TRP A 766 -23.45 4.20 23.10
N ALA A 767 -23.17 3.98 24.38
CA ALA A 767 -21.82 3.66 24.86
C ALA A 767 -21.71 2.14 25.07
N VAL A 768 -21.19 1.45 24.05
CA VAL A 768 -21.10 -0.02 23.99
C VAL A 768 -19.75 -0.46 24.53
N THR A 769 -19.72 -1.48 25.40
CA THR A 769 -18.47 -2.00 25.96
C THR A 769 -17.65 -2.72 24.89
N ALA A 770 -16.33 -2.77 25.06
CA ALA A 770 -15.40 -3.35 24.08
C ALA A 770 -15.63 -4.83 23.68
N ASN A 771 -16.53 -5.55 24.35
CA ASN A 771 -16.96 -6.89 23.96
C ASN A 771 -18.14 -6.89 22.95
N GLY A 772 -18.66 -5.72 22.56
CA GLY A 772 -19.76 -5.57 21.59
C GLY A 772 -21.16 -5.96 22.08
N HIS A 773 -21.29 -6.59 23.25
CA HIS A 773 -22.55 -7.21 23.69
C HIS A 773 -23.38 -6.38 24.66
N ASN A 774 -22.74 -5.51 25.44
CA ASN A 774 -23.39 -4.73 26.48
C ASN A 774 -23.21 -3.23 26.24
N ALA A 775 -24.13 -2.43 26.78
CA ALA A 775 -24.06 -0.98 26.74
C ALA A 775 -24.32 -0.37 28.13
N LEU A 776 -23.89 0.89 28.27
CA LEU A 776 -24.24 1.72 29.42
C LEU A 776 -25.74 2.00 29.41
N ASN A 777 -26.42 1.61 30.49
CA ASN A 777 -27.86 1.75 30.64
C ASN A 777 -28.22 2.54 31.91
N ALA A 778 -29.04 3.57 31.74
CA ALA A 778 -29.55 4.40 32.82
C ALA A 778 -30.62 3.66 33.64
N THR A 779 -30.41 3.64 34.96
CA THR A 779 -31.37 3.18 35.97
C THR A 779 -31.99 4.38 36.69
N ALA A 780 -32.96 4.15 37.58
CA ALA A 780 -33.62 5.23 38.32
C ALA A 780 -32.66 6.11 39.14
N THR A 781 -31.57 5.54 39.65
CA THR A 781 -30.64 6.25 40.54
C THR A 781 -29.22 6.35 40.00
N GLY A 782 -28.86 5.67 38.91
CA GLY A 782 -27.49 5.64 38.40
C GLY A 782 -27.37 4.89 37.08
N ALA A 783 -26.24 4.22 36.83
CA ALA A 783 -26.03 3.47 35.60
C ALA A 783 -25.67 1.99 35.87
N SER A 784 -25.96 1.15 34.87
CA SER A 784 -25.81 -0.31 34.90
C SER A 784 -25.34 -0.82 33.55
N SER A 785 -24.86 -2.06 33.52
CA SER A 785 -24.62 -2.80 32.28
C SER A 785 -25.88 -3.55 31.87
N ALA A 786 -26.30 -3.39 30.62
CA ALA A 786 -27.39 -4.15 30.03
C ALA A 786 -27.00 -4.61 28.62
N SER A 787 -27.67 -5.65 28.11
CA SER A 787 -27.50 -6.07 26.72
C SER A 787 -27.74 -4.89 25.78
N PHE A 788 -26.84 -4.74 24.80
CA PHE A 788 -26.93 -3.66 23.83
C PHE A 788 -28.26 -3.75 23.06
N ASN A 789 -29.01 -2.65 23.05
CA ASN A 789 -30.27 -2.54 22.33
C ASN A 789 -30.25 -1.31 21.42
N HIS A 790 -30.08 -1.55 20.13
CA HIS A 790 -29.95 -0.49 19.14
C HIS A 790 -31.28 0.07 18.62
N ALA A 791 -32.43 -0.28 19.21
CA ALA A 791 -33.71 0.30 18.81
C ALA A 791 -33.81 1.80 19.15
N ASP A 792 -34.54 2.55 18.32
CA ASP A 792 -34.82 3.98 18.57
C ASP A 792 -35.66 4.24 19.82
N ALA A 793 -36.36 3.23 20.35
CA ALA A 793 -37.07 3.33 21.62
C ALA A 793 -36.15 3.22 22.85
N SER A 794 -34.89 2.79 22.69
CA SER A 794 -33.95 2.50 23.79
C SER A 794 -33.26 3.73 24.38
N THR A 795 -34.06 4.76 24.68
CA THR A 795 -33.58 6.06 25.21
C THR A 795 -32.75 5.94 26.48
N THR A 796 -32.96 4.93 27.33
CA THR A 796 -32.15 4.72 28.54
C THR A 796 -30.72 4.28 28.25
N GLN A 797 -30.42 3.79 27.04
CA GLN A 797 -29.05 3.47 26.61
C GLN A 797 -28.39 4.59 25.79
N ARG A 798 -29.09 5.72 25.54
CA ARG A 798 -28.55 6.85 24.80
C ARG A 798 -28.10 7.97 25.72
N TRP A 799 -26.87 8.41 25.52
CA TRP A 799 -26.16 9.34 26.39
C TRP A 799 -25.77 10.60 25.63
N LEU A 800 -25.84 11.74 26.30
CA LEU A 800 -25.36 13.02 25.80
C LEU A 800 -24.07 13.37 26.52
N PHE A 801 -23.05 13.74 25.76
CA PHE A 801 -21.77 14.23 26.27
C PHE A 801 -21.67 15.72 25.92
N LEU A 802 -21.91 16.57 26.91
CA LEU A 802 -22.13 18.00 26.69
C LEU A 802 -21.01 18.83 27.27
N THR A 803 -20.50 19.79 26.52
CA THR A 803 -19.69 20.89 27.05
C THR A 803 -20.53 21.80 27.96
N ALA A 804 -19.88 22.63 28.78
CA ALA A 804 -20.61 23.58 29.64
C ALA A 804 -21.52 24.55 28.86
N ASP A 805 -21.11 24.96 27.65
CA ASP A 805 -21.90 25.81 26.76
C ASP A 805 -23.15 25.10 26.26
N GLU A 806 -23.03 23.83 25.86
CA GLU A 806 -24.17 23.01 25.43
C GLU A 806 -25.13 22.72 26.60
N VAL A 807 -24.61 22.44 27.79
CA VAL A 807 -25.43 22.31 29.01
C VAL A 807 -26.20 23.60 29.28
N SER A 808 -25.55 24.76 29.14
CA SER A 808 -26.18 26.07 29.37
C SER A 808 -27.32 26.32 28.40
N ARG A 809 -27.15 25.99 27.11
CA ARG A 809 -28.24 26.06 26.12
C ARG A 809 -29.40 25.13 26.47
N PHE A 810 -29.08 23.91 26.94
CA PHE A 810 -30.08 22.94 27.37
C PHE A 810 -30.88 23.44 28.57
N ALA A 811 -30.21 24.01 29.57
CA ALA A 811 -30.84 24.58 30.77
C ALA A 811 -31.69 25.82 30.45
N GLN A 812 -31.24 26.69 29.54
CA GLN A 812 -32.02 27.84 29.07
C GLN A 812 -33.32 27.44 28.38
N ALA A 813 -33.30 26.35 27.59
CA ALA A 813 -34.50 25.80 26.98
C ALA A 813 -35.54 25.33 28.02
N GLN A 814 -35.14 25.18 29.29
CA GLN A 814 -35.98 24.76 30.41
C GLN A 814 -36.43 25.93 31.29
N GLY A 815 -36.12 27.16 30.87
CA GLY A 815 -36.42 28.36 31.62
C GLY A 815 -35.43 28.66 32.77
N GLU A 816 -34.30 27.95 32.86
CA GLU A 816 -33.25 28.28 33.83
C GLU A 816 -32.44 29.51 33.37
N THR A 817 -32.33 30.50 34.25
CA THR A 817 -31.40 31.63 34.05
C THR A 817 -29.99 31.19 34.39
N VAL A 818 -29.28 30.62 33.41
CA VAL A 818 -27.86 30.28 33.55
C VAL A 818 -27.01 31.49 33.18
N GLY A 819 -26.22 31.99 34.13
CA GLY A 819 -25.23 33.02 33.87
C GLY A 819 -24.14 32.48 32.93
N ILE A 820 -24.25 32.76 31.64
CA ILE A 820 -23.16 32.46 30.70
C ILE A 820 -22.04 33.46 30.99
N SER A 821 -21.04 33.07 31.79
CA SER A 821 -19.74 33.69 31.64
C SER A 821 -19.18 33.20 30.31
N LYS A 822 -19.48 33.91 29.22
CA LYS A 822 -18.65 33.80 28.01
C LYS A 822 -17.21 33.97 28.48
N PRO A 823 -16.22 33.26 27.92
CA PRO A 823 -14.88 33.82 27.84
C PRO A 823 -15.07 35.17 27.16
N LYS A 824 -15.06 36.24 27.95
CA LYS A 824 -15.10 37.59 27.44
C LYS A 824 -13.79 37.71 26.66
N ALA A 825 -13.84 38.15 25.41
CA ALA A 825 -12.63 38.58 24.73
C ALA A 825 -12.13 39.82 25.49
N VAL A 826 -11.31 39.60 26.52
CA VAL A 826 -10.71 40.66 27.32
C VAL A 826 -9.50 41.15 26.51
N ALA A 827 -9.37 42.46 26.37
CA ALA A 827 -8.12 43.06 25.92
C ALA A 827 -6.95 42.50 26.78
N HIS A 828 -5.82 42.18 26.14
CA HIS A 828 -4.65 41.49 26.70
C HIS A 828 -3.88 42.26 27.80
N ALA A 829 -4.56 42.82 28.81
CA ALA A 829 -3.93 43.79 29.71
C ALA A 829 -3.17 43.18 30.91
N ASP A 830 -3.61 42.07 31.52
CA ASP A 830 -3.15 41.73 32.89
C ASP A 830 -2.56 40.32 33.08
N ILE A 831 -1.73 39.84 32.15
CA ILE A 831 -0.92 38.61 32.37
C ILE A 831 0.53 38.93 32.74
N GLN A 832 1.01 38.33 33.83
CA GLN A 832 2.45 38.25 34.13
C GLN A 832 3.02 36.98 33.51
N VAL A 833 4.13 37.11 32.78
CA VAL A 833 4.77 35.97 32.14
C VAL A 833 6.26 35.95 32.49
N ARG A 834 6.79 34.79 32.87
CA ARG A 834 8.19 34.59 33.26
C ARG A 834 8.75 33.32 32.64
N GLY A 835 9.96 33.40 32.09
CA GLY A 835 10.69 32.22 31.64
C GLY A 835 11.50 31.60 32.78
N GLY A 836 11.25 30.32 33.06
CA GLY A 836 12.00 29.48 33.99
C GLY A 836 12.96 28.53 33.27
N LYS A 837 13.45 27.51 33.98
CA LYS A 837 14.22 26.41 33.37
C LYS A 837 13.26 25.44 32.66
N GLY A 838 13.23 25.47 31.33
CA GLY A 838 12.34 24.62 30.52
C GLY A 838 10.83 24.85 30.72
N VAL A 839 10.42 26.01 31.27
CA VAL A 839 9.01 26.33 31.53
C VAL A 839 8.71 27.81 31.30
N ILE A 840 7.47 28.11 30.92
CA ILE A 840 6.87 29.46 30.95
C ILE A 840 5.87 29.48 32.11
N GLY A 841 6.13 30.34 33.09
CA GLY A 841 5.19 30.65 34.16
C GLY A 841 4.25 31.79 33.74
N ILE A 842 2.95 31.59 33.92
CA ILE A 842 1.90 32.56 33.58
C ILE A 842 0.99 32.78 34.79
N THR A 843 0.74 34.04 35.12
CA THR A 843 -0.20 34.44 36.17
C THR A 843 -1.16 35.46 35.60
N ALA A 844 -2.48 35.21 35.70
CA ALA A 844 -3.50 36.19 35.38
C ALA A 844 -3.80 37.04 36.63
N ALA A 845 -3.46 38.33 36.61
CA ALA A 845 -3.63 39.24 37.74
C ALA A 845 -5.03 39.88 37.82
N GLY A 846 -5.94 39.53 36.91
CA GLY A 846 -7.31 40.04 36.79
C GLY A 846 -8.33 38.93 36.54
N GLU A 847 -9.38 39.19 35.75
CA GLU A 847 -10.29 38.14 35.26
C GLU A 847 -9.51 37.04 34.50
N GLY A 848 -10.01 35.79 34.49
CA GLY A 848 -9.34 34.69 33.79
C GLY A 848 -9.16 34.99 32.31
N GLN A 849 -8.01 34.61 31.76
CA GLN A 849 -7.55 35.06 30.44
C GLN A 849 -7.20 33.89 29.52
N ASP A 850 -7.56 34.02 28.24
CA ASP A 850 -7.01 33.21 27.17
C ASP A 850 -5.54 33.59 26.93
N VAL A 851 -4.65 32.59 27.00
CA VAL A 851 -3.22 32.73 26.82
C VAL A 851 -2.76 31.88 25.65
N GLN A 852 -2.20 32.54 24.64
CA GLN A 852 -1.56 31.96 23.49
C GLN A 852 -0.04 32.14 23.60
N ILE A 853 0.69 31.03 23.61
CA ILE A 853 2.16 30.98 23.63
C ILE A 853 2.60 30.61 22.23
N PHE A 854 3.34 31.47 21.56
CA PHE A 854 3.96 31.20 20.27
C PHE A 854 5.48 31.01 20.45
N ALA A 855 6.13 30.21 19.61
CA ALA A 855 7.57 30.26 19.44
C ALA A 855 7.96 31.50 18.62
N ALA A 856 9.26 31.81 18.57
CA ALA A 856 9.79 32.98 17.87
C ALA A 856 9.51 32.97 16.36
N ASP A 857 9.29 31.79 15.78
CA ASP A 857 8.90 31.56 14.38
C ASP A 857 7.41 31.82 14.11
N GLY A 858 6.62 32.14 15.14
CA GLY A 858 5.18 32.36 15.07
C GLY A 858 4.35 31.07 15.21
N ARG A 859 4.96 29.92 15.49
CA ARG A 859 4.25 28.67 15.79
C ARG A 859 3.53 28.78 17.12
N LEU A 860 2.20 28.62 17.15
CA LEU A 860 1.45 28.55 18.41
C LEU A 860 1.83 27.24 19.13
N ILE A 861 2.50 27.35 20.27
CA ILE A 861 2.99 26.25 21.11
C ILE A 861 1.90 25.76 22.06
N ARG A 862 1.09 26.68 22.59
CA ARG A 862 -0.03 26.32 23.47
C ARG A 862 -1.06 27.44 23.51
N HIS A 863 -2.32 27.07 23.56
CA HIS A 863 -3.42 27.94 23.94
C HIS A 863 -4.05 27.36 25.20
N LEU A 864 -4.17 28.14 26.26
CA LEU A 864 -4.82 27.74 27.51
C LEU A 864 -5.62 28.89 28.10
N TYR A 865 -6.66 28.57 28.87
CA TYR A 865 -7.34 29.56 29.70
C TYR A 865 -6.76 29.53 31.13
N VAL A 866 -6.21 30.66 31.58
CA VAL A 866 -5.65 30.80 32.94
C VAL A 866 -6.67 31.51 33.81
N GLN A 867 -7.19 30.81 34.83
CA GLN A 867 -8.14 31.40 35.77
C GLN A 867 -7.51 32.56 36.57
N ARG A 868 -8.36 33.46 37.06
CA ARG A 868 -7.96 34.58 37.94
C ARG A 868 -7.07 34.09 39.08
N ASP A 869 -5.96 34.77 39.31
CA ASP A 869 -4.99 34.51 40.39
C ASP A 869 -4.34 33.11 40.34
N ALA A 870 -4.58 32.32 39.28
CA ALA A 870 -3.96 31.02 39.08
C ALA A 870 -2.57 31.15 38.46
N ASN A 871 -1.65 30.27 38.90
CA ASN A 871 -0.32 30.12 38.31
C ASN A 871 -0.30 28.90 37.39
N ALA A 872 -0.22 29.14 36.09
CA ALA A 872 -0.01 28.08 35.10
C ALA A 872 1.49 27.95 34.79
N GLN A 873 1.96 26.72 34.60
CA GLN A 873 3.29 26.44 34.07
C GLN A 873 3.15 25.64 32.79
N VAL A 874 3.77 26.11 31.72
CA VAL A 874 3.81 25.43 30.43
C VAL A 874 5.24 24.98 30.18
N ALA A 875 5.45 23.67 30.11
CA ALA A 875 6.76 23.10 29.77
C ALA A 875 7.08 23.38 28.30
N VAL A 876 8.26 23.92 28.04
CA VAL A 876 8.74 24.23 26.68
C VAL A 876 10.26 24.10 26.62
N SER A 877 10.83 23.85 25.44
CA SER A 877 12.28 23.79 25.25
C SER A 877 12.94 25.16 25.43
N ARG A 878 14.26 25.19 25.66
CA ARG A 878 15.03 26.43 25.75
C ARG A 878 14.86 27.24 24.47
N GLY A 879 14.43 28.49 24.58
CA GLY A 879 14.10 29.29 23.40
C GLY A 879 13.40 30.61 23.72
N ILE A 880 13.05 31.33 22.66
CA ILE A 880 12.29 32.57 22.71
C ILE A 880 10.85 32.27 22.34
N TYR A 881 9.92 32.75 23.16
CA TYR A 881 8.49 32.59 22.97
C TYR A 881 7.78 33.95 23.01
N ILE A 882 6.60 34.03 22.44
CA ILE A 882 5.71 35.19 22.46
C ILE A 882 4.42 34.77 23.15
N VAL A 883 4.11 35.31 24.31
CA VAL A 883 2.91 34.98 25.09
C VAL A 883 1.95 36.16 25.07
N ASN A 884 0.84 36.04 24.33
CA ASN A 884 -0.09 37.14 24.02
C ASN A 884 0.65 38.45 23.64
N GLY A 885 1.64 38.32 22.73
CA GLY A 885 2.47 39.45 22.28
C GLY A 885 3.67 39.81 23.17
N LYS A 886 3.83 39.21 24.37
CA LYS A 886 4.98 39.44 25.25
C LYS A 886 6.12 38.45 24.97
N LYS A 887 7.31 38.95 24.62
CA LYS A 887 8.49 38.11 24.41
C LYS A 887 9.03 37.55 25.73
N VAL A 888 9.28 36.24 25.79
CA VAL A 888 9.74 35.51 26.97
C VAL A 888 10.89 34.60 26.57
N LEU A 889 12.01 34.71 27.29
CA LEU A 889 13.16 33.82 27.13
C LEU A 889 13.08 32.70 28.17
N VAL A 890 12.99 31.46 27.72
CA VAL A 890 13.04 30.25 28.56
C VAL A 890 14.48 29.75 28.59
N ARG A 891 15.03 29.55 29.79
CA ARG A 891 16.46 29.24 30.01
C ARG A 891 16.74 27.76 30.07
#